data_AF-A0A3N4ZAK7-F1
#
_entry.id   AF-A0A3N4ZAK7-F1
#
_cell.length_a   1.000
_cell.length_b   1.000
_cell.length_c   1.000
_cell.angle_alpha   90.00
_cell.angle_beta   90.00
_cell.angle_gamma   90.00
#
_symmetry.space_group_name_H-M   'P 1'
#
loop_
_entity.id
_entity.type
_entity.pdbx_description
1 polymer ?
#
loop_
_entity_poly.entity_id
_entity_poly.type
_entity_poly.pdbx_seq_one_letter_code
_entity_poly.pdbx_strand_id
1 'polypeptide(L)'
;MSSITINGVTVDPLAQADDLATASLVSEDASASNYLLVQTTHPPTAEEKEELTTLGVVIHEYVPDDTYLCGFRPADLDAVRALPFVTWADVYFKGFKIAQSLRSKRLRPGVAVLADPMEAVGPRTRTIDIVLHQDVEVSSDRLRDRLAAAAGVSPGDVEPDRDKVRVTVREEDLPALAELDEVREIEEVPERVLYNTVSGNLMHAHVSLNGTKFRGEGQIVCVADTGFDKGSTTNVHPAFTGRVKRLVALGRTSPARTDDPDGHGTHVAGSVLGDGTSTSMGGAITGTAPEARLVLQSTMADDGTLSGIPRNLRDLFEPPFLEDGARIHTNSWGPITPGLAYNKSAREVDQFVWDNKDFVICFAAGNDGTDRDGDGRINLRAVSGETGAKNIITVGASEGDRPQIPHTYDDLRPLSYPAPPIRGDRMADNPAGMAAFSSRGPTQEGRLKPDVVAPGTAILSTRSRIAPDHGHFGLSTDPAFMFDSGTSMATPLVAGCVAVLRETLVKNGTPKPSAALIKAMLINGADELKGQYVPSEAGPSPNNSSGFGIVNLQRAVVLPTDAGQAGFTDAKELDQGEERAFTIAIPEGAPHTLKVTLVWTDPPGPALQNDLDLIVRAGGQERHGNMGTAPGFDRVNNVEQVHWAEIPAGEAEIIVSAFRITEFAQPYAVAWRIL
;
A
#
# COMPACT_ATOMS: atom_id res chain seq x y z
N MET A 1 19.94 -14.84 15.30
CA MET A 1 20.98 -13.81 15.23
C MET A 1 20.34 -12.56 15.78
N SER A 2 21.06 -11.82 16.61
CA SER A 2 20.56 -10.61 17.28
C SER A 2 20.68 -9.42 16.33
N SER A 3 20.18 -9.57 15.10
CA SER A 3 20.22 -8.51 14.09
C SER A 3 19.28 -7.38 14.51
N ILE A 4 19.67 -6.14 14.21
CA ILE A 4 18.79 -4.97 14.26
C ILE A 4 19.00 -4.22 12.95
N THR A 5 17.94 -4.08 12.17
CA THR A 5 17.96 -3.36 10.89
C THR A 5 16.93 -2.25 10.87
N ILE A 6 17.39 -0.99 10.90
CA ILE A 6 16.55 0.20 10.75
C ILE A 6 17.16 1.06 9.63
N ASN A 7 16.32 1.56 8.73
CA ASN A 7 16.70 2.46 7.64
C ASN A 7 17.86 2.01 6.73
N GLY A 8 18.09 0.70 6.61
CA GLY A 8 19.22 0.16 5.84
C GLY A 8 20.57 0.33 6.56
N VAL A 9 20.56 0.35 7.90
CA VAL A 9 21.72 0.13 8.78
C VAL A 9 21.45 -1.16 9.54
N THR A 10 22.32 -2.16 9.39
CA THR A 10 22.23 -3.47 10.05
C THR A 10 23.41 -3.66 10.99
N VAL A 11 23.15 -4.01 12.24
CA VAL A 11 24.14 -4.41 13.25
C VAL A 11 23.67 -5.66 13.99
N ASP A 12 24.59 -6.40 14.61
CA ASP A 12 24.24 -7.42 15.61
C ASP A 12 24.91 -7.04 16.95
N PRO A 13 24.21 -6.37 17.90
CA PRO A 13 24.80 -5.91 19.15
C PRO A 13 25.53 -6.96 19.99
N LEU A 14 25.13 -8.24 19.94
CA LEU A 14 25.85 -9.29 20.68
C LEU A 14 27.13 -9.72 19.96
N ALA A 15 27.05 -9.92 18.63
CA ALA A 15 28.22 -10.32 17.84
C ALA A 15 29.23 -9.18 17.62
N GLN A 16 28.81 -7.93 17.80
CA GLN A 16 29.60 -6.71 17.57
C GLN A 16 29.83 -5.87 18.83
N ALA A 17 29.67 -6.44 20.03
CA ALA A 17 29.80 -5.71 21.29
C ALA A 17 31.14 -4.95 21.42
N ASP A 18 32.26 -5.57 21.03
CA ASP A 18 33.59 -4.93 21.04
C ASP A 18 33.71 -3.79 20.01
N ASP A 19 33.09 -3.92 18.83
CA ASP A 19 33.05 -2.85 17.81
C ASP A 19 32.22 -1.66 18.31
N LEU A 20 31.05 -1.92 18.91
CA LEU A 20 30.16 -0.91 19.47
C LEU A 20 30.82 -0.17 20.64
N ALA A 21 31.45 -0.90 21.57
CA ALA A 21 32.19 -0.30 22.68
C ALA A 21 33.37 0.55 22.18
N THR A 22 34.11 0.08 21.17
CA THR A 22 35.20 0.83 20.52
C THR A 22 34.69 2.10 19.82
N ALA A 23 33.47 2.07 19.28
CA ALA A 23 32.79 3.19 18.64
C ALA A 23 32.05 4.14 19.61
N SER A 24 32.09 3.88 20.92
CA SER A 24 31.31 4.59 21.95
C SER A 24 29.79 4.52 21.73
N LEU A 25 29.30 3.37 21.30
CA LEU A 25 27.88 3.05 21.03
C LEU A 25 27.32 2.04 22.05
N VAL A 26 27.66 2.23 23.33
CA VAL A 26 27.09 1.51 24.47
C VAL A 26 26.90 2.53 25.59
N SER A 27 25.66 2.73 26.04
CA SER A 27 25.34 3.81 26.99
C SER A 27 25.49 3.35 28.44
N GLU A 28 26.05 4.20 29.30
CA GLU A 28 26.11 3.95 30.75
C GLU A 28 24.70 4.06 31.37
N ASP A 29 23.94 5.11 30.99
CA ASP A 29 22.56 5.33 31.41
C ASP A 29 21.72 5.89 30.24
N ALA A 30 20.41 6.08 30.46
CA ALA A 30 19.50 6.70 29.50
C ALA A 30 19.32 8.22 29.71
N SER A 31 20.16 8.90 30.50
CA SER A 31 19.95 10.31 30.88
C SER A 31 20.00 11.30 29.70
N ALA A 32 20.54 10.88 28.55
CA ALA A 32 20.65 11.66 27.32
C ALA A 32 19.55 11.40 26.27
N SER A 33 18.70 10.38 26.44
CA SER A 33 17.66 10.04 25.46
C SER A 33 16.39 9.47 26.09
N ASN A 34 15.24 9.92 25.61
CA ASN A 34 13.92 9.46 26.08
C ASN A 34 13.44 8.21 25.32
N TYR A 35 14.31 7.55 24.55
CA TYR A 35 13.96 6.43 23.66
C TYR A 35 15.01 5.32 23.68
N LEU A 36 14.54 4.07 23.79
CA LEU A 36 15.36 2.86 23.78
C LEU A 36 15.06 1.98 22.57
N LEU A 37 16.06 1.18 22.18
CA LEU A 37 15.82 -0.09 21.50
C LEU A 37 15.97 -1.21 22.52
N VAL A 38 14.95 -2.06 22.63
CA VAL A 38 14.94 -3.24 23.52
C VAL A 38 14.73 -4.49 22.67
N GLN A 39 15.73 -5.36 22.58
CA GLN A 39 15.64 -6.67 21.93
C GLN A 39 15.38 -7.73 22.98
N THR A 40 14.39 -8.59 22.76
CA THR A 40 13.97 -9.65 23.70
C THR A 40 14.33 -11.04 23.17
N THR A 41 14.04 -12.09 23.94
CA THR A 41 14.29 -13.49 23.55
C THR A 41 13.15 -14.12 22.74
N HIS A 42 11.99 -13.46 22.75
CA HIS A 42 10.72 -13.84 22.13
C HIS A 42 9.76 -12.62 22.18
N PRO A 43 8.63 -12.61 21.45
CA PRO A 43 7.60 -11.59 21.58
C PRO A 43 7.04 -11.52 23.02
N PRO A 44 7.22 -10.42 23.78
CA PRO A 44 6.94 -10.41 25.22
C PRO A 44 5.49 -10.73 25.58
N THR A 45 5.28 -11.51 26.65
CA THR A 45 3.93 -11.82 27.16
C THR A 45 3.24 -10.60 27.77
N ALA A 46 1.98 -10.74 28.16
CA ALA A 46 1.25 -9.66 28.86
C ALA A 46 1.94 -9.30 30.20
N GLU A 47 2.45 -10.28 30.93
CA GLU A 47 3.22 -10.08 32.17
C GLU A 47 4.55 -9.39 31.91
N GLU A 48 5.30 -9.81 30.89
CA GLU A 48 6.60 -9.20 30.53
C GLU A 48 6.43 -7.75 30.02
N LYS A 49 5.32 -7.43 29.35
CA LYS A 49 4.94 -6.05 28.99
C LYS A 49 4.58 -5.21 30.21
N GLU A 50 3.95 -5.78 31.23
CA GLU A 50 3.67 -5.08 32.50
C GLU A 50 4.95 -4.89 33.33
N GLU A 51 5.92 -5.81 33.28
CA GLU A 51 7.25 -5.62 33.88
C GLU A 51 8.01 -4.46 33.21
N LEU A 52 8.04 -4.42 31.86
CA LEU A 52 8.59 -3.28 31.10
C LEU A 52 7.88 -1.96 31.47
N THR A 53 6.55 -1.96 31.50
CA THR A 53 5.72 -0.78 31.84
C THR A 53 5.98 -0.32 33.28
N THR A 54 6.20 -1.25 34.22
CA THR A 54 6.54 -0.96 35.62
C THR A 54 7.90 -0.29 35.76
N LEU A 55 8.87 -0.63 34.89
CA LEU A 55 10.14 0.10 34.79
C LEU A 55 10.02 1.43 34.02
N GLY A 56 8.86 1.77 33.48
CA GLY A 56 8.64 2.99 32.69
C GLY A 56 9.09 2.89 31.23
N VAL A 57 9.25 1.67 30.71
CA VAL A 57 9.42 1.39 29.27
C VAL A 57 8.05 1.26 28.63
N VAL A 58 7.77 2.08 27.61
CA VAL A 58 6.54 2.05 26.82
C VAL A 58 6.89 1.62 25.39
N ILE A 59 6.42 0.45 24.95
CA ILE A 59 6.60 0.01 23.56
C ILE A 59 5.85 0.97 22.63
N HIS A 60 6.52 1.44 21.57
CA HIS A 60 5.94 2.31 20.53
C HIS A 60 5.89 1.64 19.14
N GLU A 61 6.83 0.74 18.83
CA GLU A 61 6.90 0.08 17.53
C GLU A 61 7.72 -1.21 17.60
N TYR A 62 7.29 -2.25 16.88
CA TYR A 62 8.07 -3.44 16.60
C TYR A 62 9.05 -3.21 15.44
N VAL A 63 10.31 -3.52 15.70
CA VAL A 63 11.44 -3.61 14.77
C VAL A 63 11.75 -5.11 14.57
N PRO A 64 12.13 -5.58 13.37
CA PRO A 64 12.40 -7.00 13.13
C PRO A 64 13.44 -7.62 14.09
N ASP A 65 13.43 -8.95 14.16
CA ASP A 65 14.26 -9.76 15.08
C ASP A 65 13.97 -9.44 16.57
N ASP A 66 12.70 -9.57 16.99
CA ASP A 66 12.20 -9.41 18.37
C ASP A 66 12.72 -8.12 19.07
N THR A 67 12.76 -7.02 18.32
CA THR A 67 13.25 -5.72 18.78
C THR A 67 12.10 -4.71 18.87
N TYR A 68 12.16 -3.82 19.85
CA TYR A 68 11.13 -2.82 20.10
C TYR A 68 11.75 -1.44 20.24
N LEU A 69 11.21 -0.46 19.51
CA LEU A 69 11.46 0.95 19.78
C LEU A 69 10.50 1.38 20.89
N CYS A 70 11.05 1.88 21.99
CA CYS A 70 10.31 2.20 23.20
C CYS A 70 10.54 3.66 23.62
N GLY A 71 9.53 4.29 24.20
CA GLY A 71 9.71 5.46 25.07
C GLY A 71 10.20 5.02 26.44
N PHE A 72 11.13 5.78 27.02
CA PHE A 72 11.66 5.56 28.36
C PHE A 72 11.98 6.92 29.00
N ARG A 73 11.61 7.13 30.27
CA ARG A 73 11.80 8.41 30.98
C ARG A 73 12.67 8.33 32.25
N PRO A 74 12.86 7.18 32.91
CA PRO A 74 13.95 7.00 33.86
C PRO A 74 15.33 7.03 33.18
N ALA A 75 16.39 7.10 33.99
CA ALA A 75 17.77 6.96 33.49
C ALA A 75 18.33 5.53 33.68
N ASP A 76 17.74 4.72 34.56
CA ASP A 76 18.25 3.40 34.96
C ASP A 76 18.02 2.34 33.87
N LEU A 77 18.92 2.31 32.90
CA LEU A 77 18.94 1.38 31.78
C LEU A 77 19.35 -0.04 32.20
N ASP A 78 20.14 -0.17 33.28
CA ASP A 78 20.58 -1.47 33.80
C ASP A 78 19.42 -2.25 34.44
N ALA A 79 18.43 -1.57 35.03
CA ALA A 79 17.18 -2.21 35.46
C ALA A 79 16.44 -2.91 34.30
N VAL A 80 16.46 -2.33 33.09
CA VAL A 80 15.85 -2.93 31.88
C VAL A 80 16.71 -4.07 31.35
N ARG A 81 18.04 -3.89 31.29
CA ARG A 81 19.02 -4.92 30.88
C ARG A 81 19.04 -6.14 31.83
N ALA A 82 18.56 -6.00 33.07
CA ALA A 82 18.49 -7.07 34.06
C ALA A 82 17.25 -7.98 33.93
N LEU A 83 16.28 -7.64 33.08
CA LEU A 83 15.09 -8.47 32.86
C LEU A 83 15.46 -9.78 32.13
N PRO A 84 14.95 -10.94 32.57
CA PRO A 84 15.44 -12.25 32.10
C PRO A 84 15.07 -12.58 30.64
N PHE A 85 14.13 -11.84 30.06
CA PHE A 85 13.69 -11.96 28.66
C PHE A 85 14.28 -10.86 27.75
N VAL A 86 15.08 -9.93 28.29
CA VAL A 86 15.77 -8.90 27.51
C VAL A 86 17.13 -9.44 27.07
N THR A 87 17.31 -9.56 25.75
CA THR A 87 18.55 -9.98 25.09
C THR A 87 19.57 -8.84 25.05
N TRP A 88 19.11 -7.62 24.78
CA TRP A 88 19.93 -6.40 24.72
C TRP A 88 19.05 -5.15 24.84
N ALA A 89 19.55 -4.09 25.48
CA ALA A 89 18.89 -2.80 25.52
C ALA A 89 19.90 -1.64 25.57
N ASP A 90 19.67 -0.61 24.74
CA ASP A 90 20.42 0.65 24.71
C ASP A 90 19.57 1.78 24.11
N VAL A 91 20.10 3.02 24.07
CA VAL A 91 19.38 4.19 23.55
C VAL A 91 19.18 4.14 22.03
N TYR A 92 18.16 4.82 21.51
CA TYR A 92 17.89 4.87 20.08
C TYR A 92 18.91 5.73 19.32
N PHE A 93 19.97 5.07 18.82
CA PHE A 93 21.12 5.73 18.20
C PHE A 93 20.77 6.60 16.98
N LYS A 94 21.33 7.82 16.96
CA LYS A 94 21.23 8.80 15.87
C LYS A 94 21.46 8.24 14.46
N GLY A 95 22.35 7.27 14.29
CA GLY A 95 22.69 6.73 12.97
C GLY A 95 21.61 5.84 12.33
N PHE A 96 20.59 5.43 13.07
CA PHE A 96 19.37 4.84 12.51
C PHE A 96 18.39 5.89 11.95
N LYS A 97 18.49 7.16 12.41
CA LYS A 97 17.51 8.21 12.12
C LYS A 97 17.58 8.78 10.69
N ILE A 98 18.60 8.47 9.89
CA ILE A 98 18.73 9.00 8.51
C ILE A 98 18.38 7.90 7.48
N ALA A 99 17.29 8.12 6.73
CA ALA A 99 16.80 7.22 5.70
C ALA A 99 17.87 6.92 4.62
N GLN A 100 17.83 5.71 4.05
CA GLN A 100 18.84 5.25 3.08
C GLN A 100 18.95 6.14 1.82
N SER A 101 17.87 6.81 1.40
CA SER A 101 17.86 7.72 0.25
C SER A 101 18.75 8.96 0.42
N LEU A 102 18.88 9.46 1.66
CA LEU A 102 19.72 10.62 2.00
C LEU A 102 21.19 10.26 2.22
N ARG A 103 21.53 8.98 2.36
CA ARG A 103 22.91 8.50 2.61
C ARG A 103 23.65 8.23 1.29
N SER A 104 24.99 8.22 1.34
CA SER A 104 25.78 7.92 0.14
C SER A 104 25.52 6.48 -0.34
N LYS A 105 25.63 6.24 -1.66
CA LYS A 105 25.47 4.88 -2.24
C LYS A 105 26.67 3.95 -1.94
N ARG A 106 27.56 4.32 -1.02
CA ARG A 106 28.72 3.53 -0.61
C ARG A 106 28.35 2.63 0.56
N LEU A 107 28.54 1.32 0.41
CA LEU A 107 28.37 0.38 1.52
C LEU A 107 29.43 0.67 2.61
N ARG A 108 28.94 0.89 3.84
CA ARG A 108 29.74 1.03 5.07
C ARG A 108 29.21 0.02 6.11
N PRO A 109 30.06 -0.56 6.99
CA PRO A 109 29.59 -1.42 8.09
C PRO A 109 28.59 -0.68 8.99
N GLY A 110 27.58 -1.37 9.52
CA GLY A 110 26.50 -0.74 10.28
C GLY A 110 26.98 0.11 11.46
N VAL A 111 27.88 -0.44 12.29
CA VAL A 111 28.52 0.26 13.42
C VAL A 111 29.19 1.57 12.99
N ALA A 112 29.83 1.61 11.82
CA ALA A 112 30.46 2.82 11.30
C ALA A 112 29.45 3.88 10.85
N VAL A 113 28.22 3.49 10.47
CA VAL A 113 27.12 4.42 10.19
C VAL A 113 26.43 4.87 11.48
N LEU A 114 26.36 4.01 12.51
CA LEU A 114 25.83 4.39 13.83
C LEU A 114 26.68 5.48 14.50
N ALA A 115 28.02 5.37 14.41
CA ALA A 115 28.94 6.36 14.92
C ALA A 115 28.97 7.65 14.07
N ASP A 116 29.03 7.50 12.73
CA ASP A 116 29.11 8.61 11.78
C ASP A 116 28.06 8.43 10.65
N PRO A 117 26.86 9.02 10.76
CA PRO A 117 25.75 8.73 9.86
C PRO A 117 25.98 9.21 8.42
N MET A 118 26.84 10.20 8.20
CA MET A 118 27.07 10.80 6.87
C MET A 118 28.54 11.00 6.56
N GLU A 119 29.00 10.40 5.46
CA GLU A 119 30.28 10.78 4.86
C GLU A 119 30.25 12.26 4.47
N ALA A 120 31.38 12.98 4.57
CA ALA A 120 31.45 14.41 4.28
C ALA A 120 30.86 14.78 2.91
N VAL A 121 29.69 15.44 2.93
CA VAL A 121 28.90 15.75 1.74
C VAL A 121 29.31 17.10 1.13
N GLY A 122 28.97 17.33 -0.14
CA GLY A 122 29.11 18.64 -0.77
C GLY A 122 27.97 19.60 -0.40
N PRO A 123 28.07 20.89 -0.77
CA PRO A 123 27.09 21.94 -0.42
C PRO A 123 25.83 21.85 -1.29
N ARG A 124 25.12 20.73 -1.21
CA ARG A 124 23.81 20.49 -1.83
C ARG A 124 22.71 20.71 -0.80
N THR A 125 21.51 21.01 -1.26
CA THR A 125 20.31 21.07 -0.44
C THR A 125 19.32 19.96 -0.79
N ARG A 126 18.52 19.56 0.19
CA ARG A 126 17.41 18.60 0.06
C ARG A 126 16.18 19.11 0.79
N THR A 127 15.01 18.85 0.24
CA THR A 127 13.74 19.00 0.96
C THR A 127 13.46 17.68 1.69
N ILE A 128 13.32 17.75 3.00
CA ILE A 128 13.15 16.59 3.88
C ILE A 128 11.87 16.69 4.70
N ASP A 129 11.29 15.54 5.04
CA ASP A 129 10.35 15.42 6.15
C ASP A 129 11.16 14.93 7.38
N ILE A 130 11.11 15.70 8.45
CA ILE A 130 11.61 15.33 9.77
C ILE A 130 10.44 14.72 10.53
N VAL A 131 10.50 13.43 10.77
CA VAL A 131 9.49 12.65 11.51
C VAL A 131 9.87 12.62 12.98
N LEU A 132 8.91 12.91 13.84
CA LEU A 132 9.12 12.97 15.29
C LEU A 132 8.58 11.69 15.96
N HIS A 133 9.02 11.41 17.19
CA HIS A 133 8.46 10.31 17.97
C HIS A 133 7.00 10.60 18.36
N GLN A 134 6.18 9.55 18.55
CA GLN A 134 4.71 9.68 18.63
C GLN A 134 4.18 10.38 19.90
N ASP A 135 5.05 10.60 20.87
CA ASP A 135 4.84 11.31 22.13
C ASP A 135 5.38 12.75 22.12
N VAL A 136 5.82 13.27 20.96
CA VAL A 136 6.40 14.61 20.79
C VAL A 136 5.36 15.62 20.29
N GLU A 137 5.19 16.74 21.00
CA GLU A 137 4.30 17.82 20.59
C GLU A 137 4.95 18.79 19.57
N VAL A 138 4.63 18.62 18.29
CA VAL A 138 5.21 19.41 17.17
C VAL A 138 4.80 20.89 17.17
N SER A 139 3.74 21.25 17.91
CA SER A 139 3.34 22.65 18.12
C SER A 139 4.29 23.44 19.04
N SER A 140 5.23 22.79 19.73
CA SER A 140 6.13 23.45 20.68
C SER A 140 7.13 24.39 19.99
N ASP A 141 7.03 25.69 20.24
CA ASP A 141 7.98 26.69 19.70
C ASP A 141 9.44 26.38 20.10
N ARG A 142 9.67 25.86 21.32
CA ARG A 142 11.00 25.42 21.78
C ARG A 142 11.58 24.28 20.93
N LEU A 143 10.73 23.40 20.38
CA LEU A 143 11.17 22.35 19.46
C LEU A 143 11.45 22.94 18.08
N ARG A 144 10.60 23.85 17.59
CA ARG A 144 10.82 24.56 16.30
C ARG A 144 12.13 25.34 16.29
N ASP A 145 12.44 26.09 17.35
CA ASP A 145 13.71 26.81 17.49
C ASP A 145 14.93 25.88 17.43
N ARG A 146 14.84 24.69 18.06
CA ARG A 146 15.91 23.67 18.04
C ARG A 146 16.05 23.01 16.67
N LEU A 147 14.94 22.66 16.02
CA LEU A 147 14.93 22.11 14.67
C LEU A 147 15.52 23.12 13.68
N ALA A 148 15.14 24.40 13.78
CA ALA A 148 15.68 25.49 12.94
C ALA A 148 17.20 25.64 13.11
N ALA A 149 17.67 25.69 14.36
CA ALA A 149 19.08 25.81 14.68
C ALA A 149 19.92 24.61 14.20
N ALA A 150 19.38 23.40 14.29
CA ALA A 150 20.03 22.18 13.79
C ALA A 150 19.98 22.06 12.25
N ALA A 151 18.91 22.54 11.62
CA ALA A 151 18.73 22.57 10.16
C ALA A 151 19.47 23.71 9.46
N GLY A 152 20.01 24.69 10.20
CA GLY A 152 20.66 25.88 9.64
C GLY A 152 19.70 26.91 9.02
N VAL A 153 18.42 26.89 9.39
CA VAL A 153 17.34 27.74 8.81
C VAL A 153 16.70 28.66 9.86
N SER A 154 15.76 29.51 9.45
CA SER A 154 14.95 30.33 10.37
C SER A 154 13.82 29.50 10.99
N PRO A 155 13.35 29.79 12.23
CA PRO A 155 12.16 29.15 12.79
C PRO A 155 10.87 29.31 11.97
N GLY A 156 10.81 30.30 11.07
CA GLY A 156 9.71 30.46 10.10
C GLY A 156 9.79 29.54 8.88
N ASP A 157 10.95 28.95 8.60
CA ASP A 157 11.17 27.98 7.52
C ASP A 157 10.87 26.54 7.98
N VAL A 158 10.61 26.36 9.28
CA VAL A 158 10.30 25.09 9.97
C VAL A 158 8.78 24.95 10.05
N GLU A 159 8.16 24.53 8.95
CA GLU A 159 6.70 24.40 8.86
C GLU A 159 6.22 23.03 9.39
N PRO A 160 5.47 23.00 10.52
CA PRO A 160 4.98 21.76 11.13
C PRO A 160 3.68 21.28 10.50
N ASP A 161 3.51 19.96 10.44
CA ASP A 161 2.40 19.28 9.78
C ASP A 161 2.01 18.02 10.57
N ARG A 162 0.95 18.12 11.38
CA ARG A 162 0.52 17.15 12.41
C ARG A 162 1.69 16.61 13.26
N ASP A 163 2.30 15.48 12.87
CA ASP A 163 3.38 14.76 13.56
C ASP A 163 4.74 14.77 12.80
N LYS A 164 4.93 15.68 11.84
CA LYS A 164 6.21 15.91 11.14
C LYS A 164 6.51 17.40 10.89
N VAL A 165 7.69 17.70 10.37
CA VAL A 165 8.11 19.03 9.90
C VAL A 165 8.72 18.90 8.51
N ARG A 166 8.33 19.76 7.56
CA ARG A 166 8.97 19.83 6.24
C ARG A 166 9.89 21.03 6.14
N VAL A 167 11.12 20.82 5.69
CA VAL A 167 12.16 21.86 5.60
C VAL A 167 13.16 21.57 4.48
N THR A 168 13.78 22.61 3.91
CA THR A 168 14.89 22.48 2.96
C THR A 168 16.21 22.79 3.64
N VAL A 169 17.09 21.80 3.77
CA VAL A 169 18.36 21.88 4.51
C VAL A 169 19.55 21.56 3.62
N ARG A 170 20.79 21.83 4.07
CA ARG A 170 21.99 21.33 3.38
C ARG A 170 22.26 19.88 3.79
N GLU A 171 22.85 19.09 2.90
CA GLU A 171 23.24 17.69 3.21
C GLU A 171 24.27 17.61 4.37
N GLU A 172 24.97 18.72 4.68
CA GLU A 172 25.88 18.85 5.83
C GLU A 172 25.21 19.13 7.19
N ASP A 173 23.94 19.57 7.22
CA ASP A 173 23.19 19.86 8.47
C ASP A 173 22.46 18.61 9.02
N LEU A 174 22.25 17.60 8.17
CA LEU A 174 21.52 16.37 8.50
C LEU A 174 22.02 15.62 9.76
N PRO A 175 23.34 15.53 10.06
CA PRO A 175 23.81 14.93 11.31
C PRO A 175 23.31 15.67 12.55
N ALA A 176 23.29 17.01 12.53
CA ALA A 176 22.87 17.82 13.67
C ALA A 176 21.37 17.66 13.99
N LEU A 177 20.55 17.40 12.97
CA LEU A 177 19.15 17.01 13.15
C LEU A 177 18.99 15.62 13.77
N ALA A 178 19.90 14.68 13.45
CA ALA A 178 19.88 13.33 14.03
C ALA A 178 20.36 13.28 15.50
N GLU A 179 21.13 14.27 15.97
CA GLU A 179 21.47 14.41 17.41
C GLU A 179 20.25 14.82 18.27
N LEU A 180 19.15 15.28 17.66
CA LEU A 180 17.93 15.64 18.40
C LEU A 180 17.18 14.39 18.83
N ASP A 181 16.95 14.27 20.14
CA ASP A 181 16.27 13.12 20.74
C ASP A 181 14.83 12.96 20.21
N GLU A 182 14.08 14.07 20.09
CA GLU A 182 12.70 14.08 19.59
C GLU A 182 12.55 13.64 18.12
N VAL A 183 13.63 13.70 17.33
CA VAL A 183 13.62 13.23 15.94
C VAL A 183 13.66 11.72 15.92
N ARG A 184 12.63 11.10 15.34
CA ARG A 184 12.60 9.67 15.09
C ARG A 184 13.38 9.32 13.84
N GLU A 185 13.18 10.11 12.78
CA GLU A 185 13.58 9.76 11.42
C GLU A 185 13.60 11.00 10.52
N ILE A 186 14.48 10.97 9.51
CA ILE A 186 14.65 12.03 8.51
C ILE A 186 14.63 11.37 7.13
N GLU A 187 13.65 11.73 6.30
CA GLU A 187 13.44 11.16 4.97
C GLU A 187 13.45 12.23 3.86
N GLU A 188 13.81 11.82 2.64
CA GLU A 188 13.68 12.66 1.45
C GLU A 188 12.21 12.76 1.03
N VAL A 189 11.72 13.98 0.78
CA VAL A 189 10.36 14.19 0.28
C VAL A 189 10.24 13.65 -1.15
N PRO A 190 9.38 12.65 -1.42
CA PRO A 190 9.20 12.14 -2.78
C PRO A 190 8.43 13.14 -3.65
N GLU A 191 8.95 13.42 -4.84
CA GLU A 191 8.15 13.98 -5.93
C GLU A 191 7.12 12.93 -6.40
N ARG A 192 5.89 13.39 -6.66
CA ARG A 192 4.74 12.53 -7.01
C ARG A 192 4.31 12.76 -8.45
N VAL A 193 4.13 11.66 -9.18
CA VAL A 193 3.76 11.63 -10.61
C VAL A 193 2.56 10.73 -10.86
N LEU A 194 1.88 10.96 -11.99
CA LEU A 194 0.81 10.10 -12.51
C LEU A 194 1.41 8.82 -13.12
N TYR A 195 0.72 7.68 -13.01
CA TYR A 195 1.21 6.39 -13.52
C TYR A 195 0.53 5.95 -14.83
N ASN A 196 0.71 6.74 -15.90
CA ASN A 196 0.18 6.47 -17.24
C ASN A 196 1.00 5.40 -18.01
N THR A 197 0.33 4.38 -18.55
CA THR A 197 0.48 3.76 -19.92
C THR A 197 -0.27 2.39 -20.12
N VAL A 198 -1.54 2.35 -19.72
CA VAL A 198 -2.74 1.92 -20.49
C VAL A 198 -3.51 0.55 -20.33
N SER A 199 -4.39 0.10 -19.34
CA SER A 199 -5.81 -0.56 -19.49
C SER A 199 -6.47 -1.96 -19.13
N GLY A 200 -7.82 -2.02 -18.92
CA GLY A 200 -8.66 -3.26 -19.06
C GLY A 200 -9.92 -3.46 -19.92
N ASN A 201 -10.45 -4.71 -19.84
CA ASN A 201 -11.89 -5.05 -19.82
C ASN A 201 -12.26 -6.48 -19.27
N LEU A 202 -11.52 -7.06 -18.31
CA LEU A 202 -11.57 -8.54 -18.02
C LEU A 202 -12.15 -8.98 -16.66
N MET A 203 -12.43 -8.07 -15.72
CA MET A 203 -12.58 -8.40 -14.28
C MET A 203 -13.94 -9.00 -13.85
N HIS A 204 -14.76 -9.48 -14.80
CA HIS A 204 -16.12 -9.96 -14.55
C HIS A 204 -17.01 -8.98 -13.74
N ALA A 205 -16.88 -7.68 -14.04
CA ALA A 205 -17.46 -6.54 -13.30
C ALA A 205 -18.99 -6.52 -13.11
N HIS A 206 -19.75 -7.42 -13.74
CA HIS A 206 -21.21 -7.42 -13.68
C HIS A 206 -21.73 -8.45 -12.67
N VAL A 207 -22.04 -8.01 -11.45
CA VAL A 207 -22.66 -8.84 -10.41
C VAL A 207 -24.18 -8.72 -10.45
N SER A 208 -24.90 -9.83 -10.25
CA SER A 208 -26.36 -9.82 -10.11
C SER A 208 -26.84 -10.96 -9.21
N LEU A 209 -27.82 -10.67 -8.35
CA LEU A 209 -28.46 -11.63 -7.43
C LEU A 209 -29.97 -11.57 -7.64
N ASN A 210 -30.60 -12.71 -7.94
CA ASN A 210 -32.06 -12.84 -8.08
C ASN A 210 -32.72 -11.81 -9.03
N GLY A 211 -31.97 -11.29 -10.01
CA GLY A 211 -32.39 -10.26 -10.96
C GLY A 211 -32.01 -8.81 -10.55
N THR A 212 -31.67 -8.56 -9.30
CA THR A 212 -31.08 -7.30 -8.85
C THR A 212 -29.63 -7.21 -9.34
N LYS A 213 -29.28 -6.12 -10.02
CA LYS A 213 -27.90 -5.80 -10.40
C LYS A 213 -27.25 -4.98 -9.29
N PHE A 214 -25.96 -5.20 -9.05
CA PHE A 214 -25.14 -4.30 -8.22
C PHE A 214 -24.21 -3.52 -9.15
N ARG A 215 -24.16 -2.19 -8.98
CA ARG A 215 -23.49 -1.24 -9.91
C ARG A 215 -22.87 -0.05 -9.16
N GLY A 216 -22.66 -0.17 -7.84
CA GLY A 216 -22.18 0.89 -6.96
C GLY A 216 -23.28 1.74 -6.32
N GLU A 217 -24.54 1.31 -6.33
CA GLU A 217 -25.67 2.12 -5.83
C GLU A 217 -25.44 2.57 -4.38
N GLY A 218 -25.67 3.85 -4.12
CA GLY A 218 -25.50 4.46 -2.80
C GLY A 218 -24.05 4.63 -2.35
N GLN A 219 -23.06 4.14 -3.11
CA GLN A 219 -21.65 4.35 -2.78
C GLN A 219 -21.15 5.72 -3.27
N ILE A 220 -20.16 6.24 -2.56
CA ILE A 220 -19.45 7.47 -2.89
C ILE A 220 -17.97 7.14 -2.96
N VAL A 221 -17.38 7.31 -4.14
CA VAL A 221 -15.95 7.10 -4.40
C VAL A 221 -15.28 8.46 -4.56
N CYS A 222 -14.18 8.67 -3.82
CA CYS A 222 -13.30 9.81 -4.01
C CYS A 222 -12.16 9.45 -4.97
N VAL A 223 -11.89 10.33 -5.93
CA VAL A 223 -10.77 10.25 -6.87
C VAL A 223 -9.87 11.46 -6.59
N ALA A 224 -8.60 11.26 -6.27
CA ALA A 224 -7.62 12.34 -6.16
C ALA A 224 -6.66 12.28 -7.34
N ASP A 225 -6.75 13.25 -8.25
CA ASP A 225 -6.15 13.18 -9.58
C ASP A 225 -6.10 14.58 -10.25
N THR A 226 -5.68 14.70 -11.50
CA THR A 226 -5.44 15.97 -12.20
C THR A 226 -6.62 16.95 -12.09
N GLY A 227 -7.83 16.50 -12.44
CA GLY A 227 -9.06 17.28 -12.43
C GLY A 227 -10.24 16.48 -12.96
N PHE A 228 -11.34 17.16 -13.26
CA PHE A 228 -12.52 16.58 -13.89
C PHE A 228 -13.05 17.45 -15.03
N ASP A 229 -12.77 17.04 -16.27
CA ASP A 229 -13.36 17.57 -17.50
C ASP A 229 -13.40 19.12 -17.52
N LYS A 230 -14.59 19.75 -17.42
CA LYS A 230 -14.75 21.22 -17.45
C LYS A 230 -14.82 21.87 -16.06
N GLY A 231 -14.46 21.16 -15.00
CA GLY A 231 -14.46 21.67 -13.61
C GLY A 231 -15.85 22.08 -13.12
N SER A 232 -16.90 21.41 -13.61
CA SER A 232 -18.30 21.79 -13.42
C SER A 232 -19.16 20.60 -13.03
N THR A 233 -19.94 20.75 -11.96
CA THR A 233 -20.93 19.76 -11.51
C THR A 233 -22.24 19.80 -12.31
N THR A 234 -22.43 20.81 -13.17
CA THR A 234 -23.63 20.99 -14.00
C THR A 234 -23.35 20.80 -15.49
N ASN A 235 -22.22 21.29 -15.99
CA ASN A 235 -21.70 20.98 -17.32
C ASN A 235 -20.65 19.87 -17.23
N VAL A 236 -21.06 18.70 -16.74
CA VAL A 236 -20.23 17.50 -16.62
C VAL A 236 -19.97 16.84 -17.98
N HIS A 237 -18.99 15.94 -18.04
CA HIS A 237 -18.91 14.94 -19.11
C HIS A 237 -20.19 14.08 -19.13
N PRO A 238 -20.83 13.79 -20.28
CA PRO A 238 -22.17 13.18 -20.34
C PRO A 238 -22.32 11.87 -19.54
N ALA A 239 -21.28 11.04 -19.51
CA ALA A 239 -21.21 9.78 -18.79
C ALA A 239 -21.21 9.91 -17.23
N PHE A 240 -21.40 11.11 -16.68
CA PHE A 240 -21.50 11.39 -15.23
C PHE A 240 -22.74 12.23 -14.86
N THR A 241 -23.67 12.41 -15.80
CA THR A 241 -24.87 13.27 -15.63
C THR A 241 -25.61 12.93 -14.32
N GLY A 242 -25.71 13.90 -13.42
CA GLY A 242 -26.37 13.77 -12.11
C GLY A 242 -25.60 13.02 -11.02
N ARG A 243 -24.43 12.44 -11.29
CA ARG A 243 -23.68 11.59 -10.33
C ARG A 243 -22.42 12.23 -9.73
N VAL A 244 -21.95 13.36 -10.24
CA VAL A 244 -20.92 14.15 -9.55
C VAL A 244 -21.51 14.78 -8.27
N LYS A 245 -20.95 14.45 -7.10
CA LYS A 245 -21.33 15.00 -5.80
C LYS A 245 -20.58 16.30 -5.49
N ARG A 246 -19.25 16.28 -5.57
CA ARG A 246 -18.38 17.42 -5.27
C ARG A 246 -17.13 17.40 -6.15
N LEU A 247 -16.67 18.58 -6.54
CA LEU A 247 -15.35 18.83 -7.10
C LEU A 247 -14.60 19.75 -6.13
N VAL A 248 -13.35 19.41 -5.79
CA VAL A 248 -12.50 20.15 -4.83
C VAL A 248 -11.22 20.58 -5.55
N ALA A 249 -10.86 21.86 -5.46
CA ALA A 249 -9.61 22.39 -6.00
C ALA A 249 -8.52 22.33 -4.94
N LEU A 250 -7.46 21.55 -5.16
CA LEU A 250 -6.30 21.49 -4.27
C LEU A 250 -5.04 22.09 -4.93
N GLY A 251 -4.76 21.73 -6.20
CA GLY A 251 -3.59 22.25 -6.92
C GLY A 251 -3.74 23.67 -7.47
N ARG A 252 -4.97 24.11 -7.78
CA ARG A 252 -5.25 25.43 -8.37
C ARG A 252 -6.36 26.12 -7.59
N THR A 253 -6.02 26.72 -6.45
CA THR A 253 -6.98 27.23 -5.45
C THR A 253 -7.40 28.68 -5.64
N SER A 254 -6.63 29.51 -6.35
CA SER A 254 -6.88 30.95 -6.50
C SER A 254 -6.67 31.42 -7.96
N PRO A 255 -7.75 31.55 -8.77
CA PRO A 255 -9.11 31.12 -8.51
C PRO A 255 -9.23 29.59 -8.50
N ALA A 256 -10.17 29.08 -7.69
CA ALA A 256 -10.44 27.66 -7.55
C ALA A 256 -10.82 27.01 -8.89
N ARG A 257 -10.01 26.05 -9.35
CA ARG A 257 -10.15 25.32 -10.61
C ARG A 257 -10.11 23.82 -10.37
N THR A 258 -11.00 23.11 -11.06
CA THR A 258 -11.14 21.64 -10.99
C THR A 258 -11.30 21.02 -12.38
N ASP A 259 -11.06 21.81 -13.42
CA ASP A 259 -11.03 21.40 -14.83
C ASP A 259 -9.78 20.57 -15.13
N ASP A 260 -9.84 19.73 -16.16
CA ASP A 260 -8.82 18.74 -16.48
C ASP A 260 -8.17 18.98 -17.85
N PRO A 261 -7.21 19.92 -17.96
CA PRO A 261 -6.48 20.17 -19.20
C PRO A 261 -5.49 19.05 -19.58
N ASP A 262 -5.21 18.10 -18.68
CA ASP A 262 -4.36 16.93 -18.93
C ASP A 262 -5.18 15.77 -19.53
N GLY A 263 -6.26 15.37 -18.84
CA GLY A 263 -7.21 14.34 -19.24
C GLY A 263 -7.19 13.06 -18.39
N HIS A 264 -6.11 12.79 -17.64
CA HIS A 264 -5.94 11.56 -16.86
C HIS A 264 -7.02 11.40 -15.78
N GLY A 265 -7.26 12.41 -14.93
CA GLY A 265 -8.26 12.34 -13.86
C GLY A 265 -9.69 12.12 -14.34
N THR A 266 -10.06 12.67 -15.50
CA THR A 266 -11.35 12.39 -16.15
C THR A 266 -11.44 10.92 -16.59
N HIS A 267 -10.35 10.37 -17.11
CA HIS A 267 -10.28 8.99 -17.60
C HIS A 267 -10.29 7.96 -16.46
N VAL A 268 -9.54 8.24 -15.39
CA VAL A 268 -9.56 7.51 -14.11
C VAL A 268 -10.98 7.48 -13.55
N ALA A 269 -11.61 8.64 -13.39
CA ALA A 269 -12.99 8.73 -12.89
C ALA A 269 -14.00 7.98 -13.78
N GLY A 270 -13.77 7.95 -15.10
CA GLY A 270 -14.59 7.19 -16.04
C GLY A 270 -14.47 5.69 -15.85
N SER A 271 -13.26 5.21 -15.55
CA SER A 271 -12.98 3.80 -15.26
C SER A 271 -13.61 3.35 -13.94
N VAL A 272 -13.71 4.25 -12.93
CA VAL A 272 -14.46 3.98 -11.69
C VAL A 272 -15.97 3.85 -11.98
N LEU A 273 -16.60 4.88 -12.55
CA LEU A 273 -18.06 5.05 -12.49
C LEU A 273 -18.70 5.76 -13.70
N GLY A 274 -18.01 5.85 -14.83
CA GLY A 274 -18.64 6.33 -16.07
C GLY A 274 -19.85 5.47 -16.46
N ASP A 275 -20.92 6.07 -16.95
CA ASP A 275 -22.07 5.37 -17.55
C ASP A 275 -22.25 5.94 -18.97
N GLY A 276 -21.30 5.60 -19.84
CA GLY A 276 -21.21 6.08 -21.22
C GLY A 276 -21.77 5.09 -22.24
N THR A 277 -22.08 5.59 -23.43
CA THR A 277 -22.43 4.76 -24.59
C THR A 277 -21.99 5.44 -25.88
N SER A 278 -21.46 4.67 -26.81
CA SER A 278 -20.97 5.13 -28.11
C SER A 278 -21.16 4.05 -29.17
N THR A 279 -22.05 4.30 -30.12
CA THR A 279 -22.37 3.35 -31.20
C THR A 279 -21.17 3.04 -32.08
N SER A 280 -20.29 4.03 -32.33
CA SER A 280 -19.11 3.85 -33.18
C SER A 280 -17.95 3.13 -32.47
N MET A 281 -18.01 3.00 -31.15
CA MET A 281 -17.04 2.27 -30.33
C MET A 281 -17.60 0.96 -29.72
N GLY A 282 -18.73 0.46 -30.24
CA GLY A 282 -19.27 -0.86 -29.90
C GLY A 282 -20.37 -0.90 -28.85
N GLY A 283 -20.85 0.25 -28.35
CA GLY A 283 -21.97 0.34 -27.42
C GLY A 283 -21.60 0.91 -26.06
N ALA A 284 -21.93 0.20 -24.98
CA ALA A 284 -21.74 0.68 -23.62
C ALA A 284 -20.25 0.85 -23.26
N ILE A 285 -19.90 2.00 -22.69
CA ILE A 285 -18.58 2.34 -22.15
C ILE A 285 -18.79 2.73 -20.70
N THR A 286 -18.88 1.72 -19.84
CA THR A 286 -19.17 1.88 -18.42
C THR A 286 -17.92 1.60 -17.58
N GLY A 287 -17.63 2.46 -16.62
CA GLY A 287 -16.78 2.09 -15.48
C GLY A 287 -17.42 0.96 -14.66
N THR A 288 -16.69 0.43 -13.70
CA THR A 288 -17.13 -0.76 -12.93
C THR A 288 -18.31 -0.48 -11.98
N ALA A 289 -18.43 0.74 -11.45
CA ALA A 289 -19.47 1.15 -10.50
C ALA A 289 -20.32 2.34 -11.03
N PRO A 290 -21.02 2.20 -12.16
CA PRO A 290 -21.67 3.31 -12.87
C PRO A 290 -22.84 3.97 -12.14
N GLU A 291 -23.38 3.35 -11.09
CA GLU A 291 -24.44 3.92 -10.23
C GLU A 291 -23.90 4.55 -8.93
N ALA A 292 -22.57 4.50 -8.72
CA ALA A 292 -21.90 5.26 -7.66
C ALA A 292 -21.82 6.77 -7.97
N ARG A 293 -21.52 7.55 -6.93
CA ARG A 293 -21.33 9.01 -7.02
C ARG A 293 -19.86 9.40 -6.88
N LEU A 294 -19.45 10.41 -7.65
CA LEU A 294 -18.08 10.93 -7.68
C LEU A 294 -17.88 12.07 -6.69
N VAL A 295 -16.86 11.97 -5.86
CA VAL A 295 -16.11 13.13 -5.35
C VAL A 295 -14.78 13.16 -6.11
N LEU A 296 -14.35 14.33 -6.59
CA LEU A 296 -13.01 14.45 -7.17
C LEU A 296 -12.23 15.62 -6.55
N GLN A 297 -10.99 15.34 -6.17
CA GLN A 297 -10.00 16.30 -5.71
C GLN A 297 -8.99 16.55 -6.84
N SER A 298 -8.99 17.78 -7.38
CA SER A 298 -8.07 18.21 -8.44
C SER A 298 -6.74 18.62 -7.82
N THR A 299 -5.74 17.74 -7.92
CA THR A 299 -4.41 17.86 -7.30
C THR A 299 -3.37 18.53 -8.21
N MET A 300 -3.65 18.65 -9.52
CA MET A 300 -2.73 19.27 -10.47
C MET A 300 -2.68 20.79 -10.33
N ALA A 301 -1.46 21.31 -10.21
CA ALA A 301 -1.11 22.74 -10.16
C ALA A 301 -0.98 23.36 -11.57
N ASP A 302 -0.72 24.68 -11.64
CA ASP A 302 -0.62 25.42 -12.92
C ASP A 302 0.64 25.09 -13.75
N ASP A 303 1.62 24.40 -13.17
CA ASP A 303 2.81 23.87 -13.85
C ASP A 303 2.64 22.41 -14.34
N GLY A 304 1.48 21.79 -14.08
CA GLY A 304 1.20 20.39 -14.38
C GLY A 304 1.65 19.39 -13.31
N THR A 305 2.34 19.83 -12.24
CA THR A 305 2.75 18.96 -11.14
C THR A 305 1.58 18.58 -10.23
N LEU A 306 1.72 17.48 -9.49
CA LEU A 306 0.76 17.07 -8.45
C LEU A 306 1.02 17.75 -7.09
N SER A 307 1.58 18.96 -7.10
CA SER A 307 1.93 19.72 -5.88
C SER A 307 0.71 20.18 -5.07
N GLY A 308 -0.51 20.00 -5.58
CA GLY A 308 -1.75 20.10 -4.81
C GLY A 308 -2.10 18.88 -3.97
N ILE A 309 -1.34 17.78 -4.02
CA ILE A 309 -1.46 16.70 -3.02
C ILE A 309 -0.96 17.26 -1.67
N PRO A 310 -1.76 17.21 -0.59
CA PRO A 310 -1.33 17.66 0.74
C PRO A 310 -0.01 17.03 1.20
N ARG A 311 0.72 17.76 2.05
CA ARG A 311 1.98 17.29 2.63
C ARG A 311 1.77 16.06 3.52
N ASN A 312 0.72 16.08 4.34
CA ASN A 312 0.21 14.94 5.09
C ASN A 312 -1.00 14.32 4.38
N LEU A 313 -0.91 13.04 4.02
CA LEU A 313 -1.96 12.38 3.24
C LEU A 313 -3.29 12.21 4.02
N ARG A 314 -3.29 12.33 5.36
CA ARG A 314 -4.54 12.37 6.15
C ARG A 314 -5.42 13.55 5.73
N ASP A 315 -4.85 14.70 5.39
CA ASP A 315 -5.59 15.88 4.94
C ASP A 315 -6.22 15.71 3.54
N LEU A 316 -5.77 14.71 2.77
CA LEU A 316 -6.42 14.30 1.52
C LEU A 316 -7.65 13.43 1.79
N PHE A 317 -7.55 12.46 2.71
CA PHE A 317 -8.58 11.45 2.96
C PHE A 317 -9.67 11.88 3.95
N GLU A 318 -9.34 12.73 4.93
CA GLU A 318 -10.23 13.16 6.02
C GLU A 318 -11.43 13.99 5.51
N PRO A 319 -11.29 14.99 4.62
CA PRO A 319 -12.42 15.75 4.08
C PRO A 319 -13.46 14.90 3.32
N PRO A 320 -13.12 14.05 2.33
CA PRO A 320 -14.13 13.22 1.66
C PRO A 320 -14.74 12.17 2.59
N PHE A 321 -14.00 11.66 3.58
CA PHE A 321 -14.53 10.72 4.58
C PHE A 321 -15.60 11.35 5.49
N LEU A 322 -15.34 12.56 6.01
CA LEU A 322 -16.20 13.26 6.97
C LEU A 322 -17.30 14.09 6.31
N GLU A 323 -16.96 14.91 5.31
CA GLU A 323 -17.88 15.87 4.68
C GLU A 323 -18.76 15.20 3.61
N ASP A 324 -18.15 14.34 2.79
CA ASP A 324 -18.88 13.64 1.72
C ASP A 324 -19.42 12.27 2.14
N GLY A 325 -18.98 11.69 3.25
CA GLY A 325 -19.31 10.31 3.59
C GLY A 325 -18.77 9.30 2.57
N ALA A 326 -17.71 9.65 1.85
CA ALA A 326 -16.99 8.69 1.00
C ALA A 326 -16.44 7.54 1.85
N ARG A 327 -16.37 6.35 1.26
CA ARG A 327 -15.85 5.14 1.93
C ARG A 327 -14.82 4.40 1.10
N ILE A 328 -14.45 5.00 -0.03
CA ILE A 328 -13.57 4.44 -1.05
C ILE A 328 -12.79 5.63 -1.60
N HIS A 329 -11.46 5.53 -1.60
CA HIS A 329 -10.56 6.52 -2.18
C HIS A 329 -9.67 5.82 -3.20
N THR A 330 -9.45 6.42 -4.36
CA THR A 330 -8.56 5.89 -5.39
C THR A 330 -7.54 6.93 -5.83
N ASN A 331 -6.29 6.49 -5.93
CA ASN A 331 -5.13 7.31 -6.18
C ASN A 331 -4.33 6.69 -7.34
N SER A 332 -4.28 7.41 -8.46
CA SER A 332 -3.64 6.95 -9.70
C SER A 332 -2.32 7.67 -9.94
N TRP A 333 -1.53 7.75 -8.86
CA TRP A 333 -0.27 8.47 -8.74
C TRP A 333 0.55 7.87 -7.59
N GLY A 334 1.83 8.25 -7.51
CA GLY A 334 2.73 7.86 -6.43
C GLY A 334 4.13 8.45 -6.62
N PRO A 335 5.13 8.02 -5.84
CA PRO A 335 6.50 8.51 -5.95
C PRO A 335 7.12 8.26 -7.33
N ILE A 336 7.92 9.22 -7.81
CA ILE A 336 8.73 9.11 -9.04
C ILE A 336 9.94 8.18 -8.89
N THR A 337 10.40 7.93 -7.67
CA THR A 337 11.57 7.09 -7.38
C THR A 337 11.11 5.65 -7.13
N PRO A 338 11.45 4.68 -8.00
CA PRO A 338 11.05 3.29 -7.82
C PRO A 338 11.83 2.60 -6.69
N GLY A 339 11.13 1.74 -5.95
CA GLY A 339 11.67 0.99 -4.84
C GLY A 339 11.98 1.85 -3.61
N LEU A 340 11.28 2.96 -3.37
CA LEU A 340 11.35 3.65 -2.08
C LEU A 340 10.81 2.74 -0.95
N ALA A 341 11.51 2.74 0.18
CA ALA A 341 11.07 2.09 1.41
C ALA A 341 9.78 2.72 1.96
N TYR A 342 9.16 2.03 2.90
CA TYR A 342 8.03 2.54 3.68
C TYR A 342 8.41 3.87 4.35
N ASN A 343 7.70 4.94 3.98
CA ASN A 343 7.99 6.32 4.35
C ASN A 343 6.87 6.90 5.23
N LYS A 344 7.03 8.15 5.68
CA LYS A 344 6.02 8.88 6.46
C LYS A 344 4.68 8.98 5.74
N SER A 345 4.68 9.07 4.41
CA SER A 345 3.44 9.04 3.61
C SER A 345 2.72 7.70 3.68
N ALA A 346 3.45 6.57 3.67
CA ALA A 346 2.89 5.25 3.94
C ALA A 346 2.37 5.12 5.39
N ARG A 347 3.10 5.67 6.38
CA ARG A 347 2.65 5.73 7.79
C ARG A 347 1.35 6.52 7.95
N GLU A 348 1.20 7.64 7.26
CA GLU A 348 -0.02 8.46 7.24
C GLU A 348 -1.22 7.72 6.62
N VAL A 349 -0.99 6.99 5.53
CA VAL A 349 -1.99 6.15 4.86
C VAL A 349 -2.44 5.00 5.76
N ASP A 350 -1.50 4.25 6.35
CA ASP A 350 -1.82 3.13 7.24
C ASP A 350 -2.52 3.60 8.52
N GLN A 351 -2.09 4.73 9.10
CA GLN A 351 -2.78 5.38 10.22
C GLN A 351 -4.21 5.76 9.86
N PHE A 352 -4.45 6.34 8.67
CA PHE A 352 -5.80 6.76 8.30
C PHE A 352 -6.78 5.58 8.21
N VAL A 353 -6.35 4.44 7.68
CA VAL A 353 -7.18 3.22 7.62
C VAL A 353 -7.26 2.53 8.99
N TRP A 354 -6.22 2.60 9.83
CA TRP A 354 -6.26 2.12 11.21
C TRP A 354 -7.28 2.90 12.07
N ASP A 355 -7.33 4.23 11.93
CA ASP A 355 -8.30 5.08 12.60
C ASP A 355 -9.72 4.87 12.04
N ASN A 356 -9.82 4.74 10.70
CA ASN A 356 -11.09 4.70 9.96
C ASN A 356 -11.28 3.35 9.26
N LYS A 357 -11.41 2.28 10.05
CA LYS A 357 -11.43 0.89 9.56
C LYS A 357 -12.54 0.56 8.54
N ASP A 358 -13.54 1.43 8.33
CA ASP A 358 -14.58 1.28 7.26
C ASP A 358 -14.27 2.03 5.94
N PHE A 359 -13.06 2.57 5.79
CA PHE A 359 -12.59 3.34 4.62
C PHE A 359 -11.54 2.59 3.80
N VAL A 360 -11.83 2.33 2.52
CA VAL A 360 -10.93 1.60 1.61
C VAL A 360 -10.09 2.57 0.79
N ILE A 361 -8.77 2.40 0.78
CA ILE A 361 -7.86 3.18 -0.07
C ILE A 361 -7.23 2.26 -1.13
N CYS A 362 -7.34 2.67 -2.40
CA CYS A 362 -6.69 2.02 -3.54
C CYS A 362 -5.54 2.91 -4.04
N PHE A 363 -4.42 2.29 -4.42
CA PHE A 363 -3.28 2.95 -5.07
C PHE A 363 -2.79 2.14 -6.27
N ALA A 364 -2.34 2.85 -7.30
CA ALA A 364 -1.59 2.27 -8.39
C ALA A 364 -0.19 1.80 -7.93
N ALA A 365 0.26 0.63 -8.38
CA ALA A 365 1.54 0.05 -7.98
C ALA A 365 2.77 0.80 -8.51
N GLY A 366 2.62 1.57 -9.59
CA GLY A 366 3.71 2.24 -10.33
C GLY A 366 3.95 1.64 -11.71
N ASN A 367 4.65 2.39 -12.57
CA ASN A 367 4.90 2.02 -13.97
C ASN A 367 6.40 1.85 -14.28
N ASP A 368 7.17 1.43 -13.28
CA ASP A 368 8.65 1.38 -13.31
C ASP A 368 9.18 -0.05 -13.52
N GLY A 369 8.29 -0.97 -13.90
CA GLY A 369 8.65 -2.28 -14.44
C GLY A 369 9.58 -2.12 -15.64
N THR A 370 10.80 -2.61 -15.49
CA THR A 370 11.90 -2.45 -16.45
C THR A 370 12.78 -3.71 -16.50
N ASP A 371 13.27 -4.05 -17.69
CA ASP A 371 14.27 -5.09 -17.95
C ASP A 371 15.64 -4.40 -18.03
N ARG A 372 16.29 -4.21 -16.87
CA ARG A 372 17.48 -3.33 -16.73
C ARG A 372 18.80 -4.06 -17.00
N ASP A 373 18.79 -5.38 -16.88
CA ASP A 373 19.90 -6.30 -17.17
C ASP A 373 19.79 -6.99 -18.54
N GLY A 374 18.63 -6.92 -19.20
CA GLY A 374 18.44 -7.39 -20.57
C GLY A 374 18.24 -8.91 -20.68
N ASP A 375 17.65 -9.53 -19.65
CA ASP A 375 17.37 -10.97 -19.62
C ASP A 375 15.98 -11.35 -20.19
N GLY A 376 15.18 -10.34 -20.55
CA GLY A 376 13.82 -10.50 -21.05
C GLY A 376 12.75 -10.57 -19.95
N ARG A 377 13.07 -10.17 -18.72
CA ARG A 377 12.14 -10.14 -17.58
C ARG A 377 12.12 -8.78 -16.90
N ILE A 378 11.01 -8.51 -16.22
CA ILE A 378 10.86 -7.31 -15.40
C ILE A 378 11.51 -7.51 -14.04
N ASN A 379 12.40 -6.60 -13.66
CA ASN A 379 13.07 -6.67 -12.37
C ASN A 379 12.12 -6.38 -11.20
N LEU A 380 12.45 -6.98 -10.04
CA LEU A 380 11.73 -6.80 -8.79
C LEU A 380 12.07 -5.48 -8.05
N ARG A 381 11.28 -5.17 -7.03
CA ARG A 381 11.40 -4.02 -6.10
C ARG A 381 11.26 -2.65 -6.77
N ALA A 382 10.09 -2.41 -7.37
CA ALA A 382 9.69 -1.12 -7.97
C ALA A 382 8.48 -0.46 -7.26
N VAL A 383 7.72 -1.19 -6.44
CA VAL A 383 6.66 -0.62 -5.57
C VAL A 383 7.30 0.27 -4.49
N SER A 384 6.66 1.41 -4.18
CA SER A 384 7.37 2.57 -3.59
C SER A 384 6.55 3.37 -2.57
N GLY A 385 7.11 3.60 -1.37
CA GLY A 385 6.56 4.53 -0.39
C GLY A 385 5.09 4.26 -0.08
N GLU A 386 4.23 5.28 -0.22
CA GLU A 386 2.78 5.18 -0.01
C GLU A 386 2.08 4.10 -0.87
N THR A 387 2.58 3.76 -2.07
CA THR A 387 2.00 2.66 -2.88
C THR A 387 2.30 1.28 -2.29
N GLY A 388 3.28 1.21 -1.39
CA GLY A 388 3.67 0.02 -0.63
C GLY A 388 3.07 -0.04 0.78
N ALA A 389 2.10 0.78 1.17
CA ALA A 389 1.47 0.74 2.50
C ALA A 389 0.74 -0.61 2.78
N LYS A 390 0.52 -0.96 4.05
CA LYS A 390 -0.03 -2.28 4.47
C LYS A 390 -1.55 -2.35 4.29
N ASN A 391 -2.26 -1.29 4.67
CA ASN A 391 -3.71 -1.26 4.87
C ASN A 391 -4.50 -0.87 3.60
N ILE A 392 -3.80 -0.67 2.49
CA ILE A 392 -4.36 -0.32 1.18
C ILE A 392 -4.53 -1.54 0.27
N ILE A 393 -5.25 -1.33 -0.84
CA ILE A 393 -5.27 -2.22 -2.00
C ILE A 393 -4.36 -1.59 -3.07
N THR A 394 -3.13 -2.10 -3.18
CA THR A 394 -2.17 -1.74 -4.24
C THR A 394 -2.48 -2.56 -5.48
N VAL A 395 -2.64 -1.89 -6.63
CA VAL A 395 -3.12 -2.51 -7.87
C VAL A 395 -2.07 -2.42 -8.97
N GLY A 396 -1.62 -3.59 -9.44
CA GLY A 396 -0.77 -3.71 -10.63
C GLY A 396 -1.59 -3.91 -11.92
N ALA A 397 -0.88 -3.96 -13.04
CA ALA A 397 -1.45 -4.07 -14.38
C ALA A 397 -1.20 -5.47 -14.99
N SER A 398 -2.27 -6.23 -15.27
CA SER A 398 -2.22 -7.31 -16.27
C SER A 398 -2.34 -6.72 -17.68
N GLU A 399 -2.43 -7.53 -18.72
CA GLU A 399 -2.83 -7.06 -20.05
C GLU A 399 -4.37 -7.08 -20.23
N GLY A 400 -4.85 -6.38 -21.25
CA GLY A 400 -6.24 -6.35 -21.73
C GLY A 400 -6.37 -6.91 -23.15
N ASP A 401 -7.58 -7.31 -23.53
CA ASP A 401 -7.86 -7.98 -24.81
C ASP A 401 -8.30 -6.98 -25.89
N ARG A 402 -7.34 -6.43 -26.66
CA ARG A 402 -7.56 -5.57 -27.84
C ARG A 402 -6.50 -5.78 -28.95
N PRO A 403 -6.35 -7.00 -29.51
CA PRO A 403 -5.33 -7.36 -30.51
C PRO A 403 -5.32 -6.54 -31.81
N GLN A 404 -6.36 -5.73 -32.06
CA GLN A 404 -6.42 -4.76 -33.14
C GLN A 404 -5.57 -3.49 -32.91
N ILE A 405 -5.06 -3.26 -31.69
CA ILE A 405 -4.14 -2.17 -31.36
C ILE A 405 -2.72 -2.77 -31.40
N PRO A 406 -1.91 -2.47 -32.45
CA PRO A 406 -0.74 -3.28 -32.79
C PRO A 406 0.55 -2.87 -32.07
N HIS A 407 0.49 -1.95 -31.10
CA HIS A 407 1.66 -1.38 -30.44
C HIS A 407 2.40 -2.41 -29.59
N THR A 408 3.71 -2.46 -29.78
CA THR A 408 4.65 -3.29 -29.02
C THR A 408 5.36 -2.48 -27.94
N TYR A 409 6.02 -3.18 -27.02
CA TYR A 409 6.87 -2.54 -26.02
C TYR A 409 8.10 -1.81 -26.65
N ASP A 410 8.63 -2.30 -27.78
CA ASP A 410 9.70 -1.64 -28.57
C ASP A 410 9.24 -0.33 -29.24
N ASP A 411 7.97 -0.22 -29.65
CA ASP A 411 7.42 1.00 -30.28
C ASP A 411 7.39 2.20 -29.30
N LEU A 412 7.30 1.92 -27.99
CA LEU A 412 6.94 2.91 -26.98
C LEU A 412 8.04 3.17 -25.93
N ARG A 413 8.75 2.13 -25.47
CA ARG A 413 9.88 2.28 -24.52
C ARG A 413 11.03 1.29 -24.85
N PRO A 414 11.67 1.41 -26.03
CA PRO A 414 12.70 0.45 -26.49
C PRO A 414 13.94 0.35 -25.57
N LEU A 415 14.21 1.38 -24.77
CA LEU A 415 15.31 1.39 -23.78
C LEU A 415 14.92 0.74 -22.44
N SER A 416 13.63 0.49 -22.19
CA SER A 416 13.13 -0.16 -20.97
C SER A 416 12.97 -1.67 -21.10
N TYR A 417 12.90 -2.16 -22.35
CA TYR A 417 12.65 -3.57 -22.71
C TYR A 417 13.56 -4.00 -23.86
N PRO A 418 14.88 -4.15 -23.64
CA PRO A 418 15.84 -4.39 -24.71
C PRO A 418 15.82 -5.82 -25.28
N ALA A 419 15.24 -6.80 -24.56
CA ALA A 419 15.30 -8.23 -24.89
C ALA A 419 13.91 -8.89 -25.10
N PRO A 420 13.83 -9.95 -25.93
CA PRO A 420 12.64 -10.79 -26.03
C PRO A 420 12.49 -11.69 -24.77
N PRO A 421 11.27 -12.13 -24.42
CA PRO A 421 10.03 -12.00 -25.20
C PRO A 421 9.46 -10.58 -25.23
N ILE A 422 9.52 -9.87 -24.10
CA ILE A 422 8.84 -8.58 -23.84
C ILE A 422 9.00 -7.58 -25.00
N ARG A 423 10.23 -7.35 -25.47
CA ARG A 423 10.52 -6.28 -26.43
C ARG A 423 9.59 -6.25 -27.65
N GLY A 424 9.52 -7.36 -28.38
CA GLY A 424 8.73 -7.49 -29.60
C GLY A 424 7.27 -7.87 -29.35
N ASP A 425 6.90 -8.03 -28.08
CA ASP A 425 5.56 -8.41 -27.68
C ASP A 425 4.60 -7.23 -27.80
N ARG A 426 3.33 -7.53 -28.08
CA ARG A 426 2.28 -6.52 -28.12
C ARG A 426 1.83 -6.22 -26.72
N MET A 427 1.39 -4.99 -26.49
CA MET A 427 0.89 -4.64 -25.17
C MET A 427 -0.48 -5.28 -24.90
N ALA A 428 -1.38 -5.39 -25.87
CA ALA A 428 -2.81 -5.63 -25.61
C ALA A 428 -3.44 -6.77 -26.42
N ASP A 429 -2.79 -7.94 -26.52
CA ASP A 429 -3.40 -9.12 -27.15
C ASP A 429 -3.48 -10.38 -26.29
N ASN A 430 -2.97 -10.39 -25.05
CA ASN A 430 -3.05 -11.56 -24.18
C ASN A 430 -3.62 -11.28 -22.78
N PRO A 431 -4.93 -11.54 -22.53
CA PRO A 431 -5.56 -11.29 -21.23
C PRO A 431 -4.99 -12.09 -20.04
N ALA A 432 -4.08 -13.03 -20.27
CA ALA A 432 -3.37 -13.77 -19.22
C ALA A 432 -1.96 -13.23 -18.90
N GLY A 433 -1.45 -12.26 -19.67
CA GLY A 433 -0.12 -11.65 -19.47
C GLY A 433 -0.08 -10.57 -18.39
N MET A 434 1.10 -10.34 -17.81
CA MET A 434 1.39 -9.14 -17.02
C MET A 434 1.85 -7.98 -17.92
N ALA A 435 1.33 -6.77 -17.70
CA ALA A 435 1.86 -5.60 -18.39
C ALA A 435 3.33 -5.37 -17.99
N ALA A 436 4.21 -5.18 -18.97
CA ALA A 436 5.66 -5.10 -18.73
C ALA A 436 6.04 -3.93 -17.80
N PHE A 437 5.40 -2.77 -17.99
CA PHE A 437 5.64 -1.59 -17.16
C PHE A 437 5.13 -1.74 -15.71
N SER A 438 4.26 -2.70 -15.40
CA SER A 438 3.67 -2.81 -14.06
C SER A 438 4.78 -3.00 -13.02
N SER A 439 4.89 -2.07 -12.07
CA SER A 439 5.84 -2.18 -10.96
C SER A 439 5.62 -3.50 -10.21
N ARG A 440 6.74 -4.15 -9.89
CA ARG A 440 6.81 -5.45 -9.22
C ARG A 440 7.25 -5.26 -7.77
N GLY A 441 6.72 -6.08 -6.87
CA GLY A 441 7.21 -6.18 -5.50
C GLY A 441 8.56 -6.94 -5.41
N PRO A 442 8.95 -7.38 -4.21
CA PRO A 442 8.35 -6.97 -2.94
C PRO A 442 8.60 -5.48 -2.68
N THR A 443 8.04 -4.93 -1.60
CA THR A 443 8.55 -3.68 -1.03
C THR A 443 10.00 -3.88 -0.53
N GLN A 444 10.69 -2.80 -0.12
CA GLN A 444 12.05 -2.97 0.43
C GLN A 444 12.05 -3.78 1.74
N GLU A 445 10.95 -3.74 2.49
CA GLU A 445 10.71 -4.51 3.72
C GLU A 445 10.25 -5.96 3.43
N GLY A 446 10.24 -6.39 2.17
CA GLY A 446 9.93 -7.77 1.76
C GLY A 446 8.45 -8.08 1.51
N ARG A 447 7.55 -7.11 1.68
CA ARG A 447 6.10 -7.32 1.60
C ARG A 447 5.62 -7.58 0.17
N LEU A 448 4.73 -8.56 0.01
CA LEU A 448 4.09 -8.95 -1.24
C LEU A 448 3.26 -7.80 -1.79
N LYS A 449 3.67 -7.27 -2.95
CA LYS A 449 2.96 -6.23 -3.70
C LYS A 449 3.10 -6.47 -5.21
N PRO A 450 2.13 -6.06 -6.05
CA PRO A 450 0.81 -5.52 -5.70
C PRO A 450 -0.05 -6.54 -4.93
N ASP A 451 -1.15 -6.11 -4.32
CA ASP A 451 -2.07 -7.04 -3.64
C ASP A 451 -2.88 -7.85 -4.67
N VAL A 452 -3.35 -7.16 -5.71
CA VAL A 452 -4.05 -7.75 -6.87
C VAL A 452 -3.61 -7.05 -8.14
N VAL A 453 -3.84 -7.69 -9.28
CA VAL A 453 -3.81 -6.99 -10.57
C VAL A 453 -5.22 -6.79 -11.10
N ALA A 454 -5.38 -5.67 -11.78
CA ALA A 454 -6.43 -5.48 -12.74
C ALA A 454 -5.79 -5.21 -14.09
N PRO A 455 -6.51 -5.40 -15.20
CA PRO A 455 -5.92 -5.15 -16.50
C PRO A 455 -5.41 -3.72 -16.70
N GLY A 456 -4.25 -3.64 -17.34
CA GLY A 456 -3.51 -2.45 -17.74
C GLY A 456 -2.91 -2.41 -19.18
N THR A 457 -3.48 -3.02 -20.24
CA THR A 457 -3.21 -2.74 -21.70
C THR A 457 -4.47 -2.43 -22.62
N ALA A 458 -4.50 -1.28 -23.36
CA ALA A 458 -5.52 -0.56 -24.23
C ALA A 458 -7.02 -0.19 -23.82
N ILE A 459 -7.40 0.93 -23.12
CA ILE A 459 -8.80 1.15 -22.55
C ILE A 459 -9.59 2.08 -23.42
N LEU A 460 -10.91 1.93 -23.41
CA LEU A 460 -11.79 3.03 -23.75
C LEU A 460 -12.53 3.58 -22.52
N SER A 461 -12.21 4.80 -22.11
CA SER A 461 -12.87 5.53 -20.99
C SER A 461 -13.04 7.00 -21.36
N THR A 462 -13.71 7.76 -20.51
CA THR A 462 -14.17 9.13 -20.76
C THR A 462 -13.02 10.12 -20.91
N ARG A 463 -13.08 10.95 -21.95
CA ARG A 463 -12.08 11.97 -22.27
C ARG A 463 -12.50 13.33 -21.69
N SER A 464 -11.55 14.07 -21.14
CA SER A 464 -11.76 15.49 -20.81
C SER A 464 -12.04 16.30 -22.07
N ARG A 465 -13.14 17.05 -22.09
CA ARG A 465 -13.56 17.88 -23.23
C ARG A 465 -12.77 19.20 -23.35
N ILE A 466 -11.64 19.32 -22.64
CA ILE A 466 -10.65 20.40 -22.80
C ILE A 466 -9.19 19.90 -22.92
N ALA A 467 -8.94 18.61 -22.68
CA ALA A 467 -7.61 18.01 -22.86
C ALA A 467 -7.24 17.88 -24.35
N PRO A 468 -5.95 17.95 -24.69
CA PRO A 468 -5.46 17.67 -26.05
C PRO A 468 -5.73 16.22 -26.48
N ASP A 469 -5.38 15.86 -27.71
CA ASP A 469 -5.32 14.45 -28.11
C ASP A 469 -3.89 13.96 -28.01
N HIS A 470 -3.65 13.00 -27.13
CA HIS A 470 -2.34 12.35 -27.00
C HIS A 470 -2.20 11.18 -27.99
N GLY A 471 -3.31 10.56 -28.43
CA GLY A 471 -3.38 9.57 -29.52
C GLY A 471 -2.57 8.28 -29.41
N HIS A 472 -1.77 8.10 -28.34
CA HIS A 472 -0.67 7.13 -28.28
C HIS A 472 -1.05 5.65 -28.41
N PHE A 473 -2.29 5.27 -28.09
CA PHE A 473 -2.74 3.86 -28.06
C PHE A 473 -3.97 3.62 -28.95
N GLY A 474 -4.05 4.38 -30.04
CA GLY A 474 -5.16 4.37 -31.00
C GLY A 474 -6.13 5.53 -30.78
N LEU A 475 -6.80 5.93 -31.86
CA LEU A 475 -7.80 7.00 -31.84
C LEU A 475 -9.19 6.42 -31.56
N SER A 476 -9.90 6.99 -30.58
CA SER A 476 -11.33 6.79 -30.45
C SER A 476 -12.05 7.43 -31.63
N THR A 477 -13.03 6.75 -32.22
CA THR A 477 -13.91 7.35 -33.24
C THR A 477 -14.96 8.29 -32.63
N ASP A 478 -15.08 8.29 -31.30
CA ASP A 478 -15.96 9.17 -30.53
C ASP A 478 -15.11 10.08 -29.62
N PRO A 479 -15.14 11.41 -29.81
CA PRO A 479 -14.32 12.35 -29.04
C PRO A 479 -14.74 12.50 -27.57
N ALA A 480 -15.81 11.86 -27.10
CA ALA A 480 -16.14 11.75 -25.67
C ALA A 480 -15.31 10.67 -24.95
N PHE A 481 -14.51 9.87 -25.67
CA PHE A 481 -13.73 8.76 -25.10
C PHE A 481 -12.30 8.72 -25.69
N MET A 482 -11.37 8.06 -25.01
CA MET A 482 -9.97 7.92 -25.48
C MET A 482 -9.25 6.68 -24.96
N PHE A 483 -8.18 6.32 -25.66
CA PHE A 483 -7.19 5.31 -25.27
C PHE A 483 -5.96 5.95 -24.59
N ASP A 484 -6.07 6.08 -23.27
CA ASP A 484 -4.97 6.16 -22.28
C ASP A 484 -5.34 5.22 -21.11
N SER A 485 -4.45 4.91 -20.17
CA SER A 485 -4.72 4.24 -18.87
C SER A 485 -3.38 4.00 -18.08
N GLY A 486 -3.22 2.97 -17.23
CA GLY A 486 -1.93 2.55 -16.61
C GLY A 486 -2.13 1.54 -15.48
N THR A 487 -1.17 1.36 -14.56
CA THR A 487 -1.55 0.95 -13.19
C THR A 487 -2.53 1.99 -12.62
N SER A 488 -2.40 3.26 -13.01
CA SER A 488 -3.41 4.32 -12.86
C SER A 488 -4.84 3.96 -13.27
N MET A 489 -5.07 2.97 -14.14
CA MET A 489 -6.43 2.62 -14.59
C MET A 489 -6.82 1.17 -14.33
N ALA A 490 -5.86 0.28 -14.07
CA ALA A 490 -6.13 -0.93 -13.31
C ALA A 490 -6.77 -0.56 -11.95
N THR A 491 -6.22 0.44 -11.25
CA THR A 491 -6.66 0.91 -9.92
C THR A 491 -8.12 1.37 -9.84
N PRO A 492 -8.64 2.30 -10.67
CA PRO A 492 -10.04 2.74 -10.63
C PRO A 492 -11.04 1.65 -11.02
N LEU A 493 -10.68 0.68 -11.88
CA LEU A 493 -11.52 -0.51 -12.10
C LEU A 493 -11.65 -1.33 -10.81
N VAL A 494 -10.56 -1.47 -10.03
CA VAL A 494 -10.60 -2.07 -8.69
C VAL A 494 -11.38 -1.21 -7.70
N ALA A 495 -11.24 0.12 -7.72
CA ALA A 495 -12.02 1.02 -6.85
C ALA A 495 -13.54 0.93 -7.14
N GLY A 496 -13.92 0.71 -8.40
CA GLY A 496 -15.30 0.38 -8.76
C GLY A 496 -15.71 -1.04 -8.33
N CYS A 497 -14.83 -2.04 -8.41
CA CYS A 497 -15.08 -3.38 -7.86
C CYS A 497 -15.34 -3.30 -6.35
N VAL A 498 -14.52 -2.53 -5.63
CA VAL A 498 -14.67 -2.21 -4.21
C VAL A 498 -16.01 -1.53 -3.94
N ALA A 499 -16.50 -0.63 -4.82
CA ALA A 499 -17.81 -0.03 -4.67
C ALA A 499 -18.96 -1.03 -4.83
N VAL A 500 -18.91 -1.90 -5.84
CA VAL A 500 -19.92 -2.96 -6.03
C VAL A 500 -19.90 -3.98 -4.90
N LEU A 501 -18.71 -4.39 -4.44
CA LEU A 501 -18.54 -5.29 -3.29
C LEU A 501 -19.03 -4.67 -1.98
N ARG A 502 -18.74 -3.39 -1.74
CA ARG A 502 -19.25 -2.65 -0.58
C ARG A 502 -20.77 -2.48 -0.63
N GLU A 503 -21.33 -2.25 -1.83
CA GLU A 503 -22.78 -2.23 -2.04
C GLU A 503 -23.43 -3.57 -1.66
N THR A 504 -22.87 -4.72 -2.10
CA THR A 504 -23.43 -6.04 -1.78
C THR A 504 -23.40 -6.31 -0.27
N LEU A 505 -22.30 -6.00 0.41
CA LEU A 505 -22.15 -6.17 1.85
C LEU A 505 -23.13 -5.31 2.66
N VAL A 506 -23.27 -4.02 2.31
CA VAL A 506 -24.20 -3.11 2.98
C VAL A 506 -25.66 -3.53 2.75
N LYS A 507 -26.02 -3.94 1.53
CA LYS A 507 -27.37 -4.47 1.23
C LYS A 507 -27.64 -5.84 1.86
N ASN A 508 -26.59 -6.63 2.15
CA ASN A 508 -26.68 -7.94 2.82
C ASN A 508 -26.40 -7.87 4.34
N GLY A 509 -26.69 -6.72 4.98
CA GLY A 509 -26.70 -6.61 6.44
C GLY A 509 -25.34 -6.33 7.12
N THR A 510 -24.28 -6.05 6.36
CA THR A 510 -22.97 -5.62 6.88
C THR A 510 -22.81 -4.11 6.62
N PRO A 511 -23.34 -3.20 7.49
CA PRO A 511 -23.49 -1.78 7.17
C PRO A 511 -22.19 -0.97 7.17
N LYS A 512 -21.15 -1.48 7.84
CA LYS A 512 -19.80 -0.92 7.89
C LYS A 512 -18.78 -2.05 7.69
N PRO A 513 -18.65 -2.59 6.46
CA PRO A 513 -17.65 -3.61 6.19
C PRO A 513 -16.26 -3.00 6.32
N SER A 514 -15.33 -3.71 6.96
CA SER A 514 -13.97 -3.20 7.14
C SER A 514 -13.18 -3.17 5.82
N ALA A 515 -12.16 -2.31 5.76
CA ALA A 515 -11.20 -2.31 4.65
C ALA A 515 -10.46 -3.66 4.54
N ALA A 516 -10.18 -4.30 5.67
CA ALA A 516 -9.64 -5.66 5.73
C ALA A 516 -10.59 -6.68 5.09
N LEU A 517 -11.90 -6.63 5.40
CA LEU A 517 -12.90 -7.52 4.79
C LEU A 517 -13.00 -7.33 3.28
N ILE A 518 -13.09 -6.07 2.82
CA ILE A 518 -13.15 -5.75 1.39
C ILE A 518 -11.92 -6.30 0.67
N LYS A 519 -10.72 -6.09 1.24
CA LYS A 519 -9.45 -6.59 0.70
C LYS A 519 -9.39 -8.12 0.72
N ALA A 520 -9.79 -8.77 1.81
CA ALA A 520 -9.85 -10.23 1.94
C ALA A 520 -10.77 -10.87 0.89
N MET A 521 -11.98 -10.35 0.71
CA MET A 521 -12.94 -10.86 -0.27
C MET A 521 -12.47 -10.66 -1.70
N LEU A 522 -11.87 -9.49 -2.01
CA LEU A 522 -11.29 -9.21 -3.33
C LEU A 522 -10.14 -10.16 -3.69
N ILE A 523 -9.23 -10.40 -2.73
CA ILE A 523 -8.07 -11.29 -2.87
C ILE A 523 -8.50 -12.77 -2.92
N ASN A 524 -9.45 -13.18 -2.07
CA ASN A 524 -9.96 -14.54 -2.08
C ASN A 524 -10.70 -14.86 -3.39
N GLY A 525 -11.43 -13.87 -3.93
CA GLY A 525 -12.10 -13.97 -5.23
C GLY A 525 -11.18 -13.88 -6.46
N ALA A 526 -9.93 -13.44 -6.33
CA ALA A 526 -9.02 -13.28 -7.45
C ALA A 526 -8.65 -14.61 -8.13
N ASP A 527 -8.48 -14.58 -9.45
CA ASP A 527 -8.08 -15.71 -10.28
C ASP A 527 -6.56 -15.71 -10.51
N GLU A 528 -5.94 -16.88 -10.58
CA GLU A 528 -4.50 -16.99 -10.88
C GLU A 528 -4.19 -16.44 -12.27
N LEU A 529 -3.46 -15.31 -12.34
CA LEU A 529 -2.91 -14.80 -13.58
C LEU A 529 -1.66 -15.61 -13.93
N LYS A 530 -1.80 -16.54 -14.88
CA LYS A 530 -0.76 -17.53 -15.23
C LYS A 530 0.47 -16.94 -15.92
N GLY A 531 0.38 -15.69 -16.38
CA GLY A 531 1.38 -15.09 -17.27
C GLY A 531 1.32 -15.66 -18.69
N GLN A 532 2.10 -15.06 -19.58
CA GLN A 532 2.12 -15.43 -21.00
C GLN A 532 3.44 -16.03 -21.51
N TYR A 533 4.55 -15.78 -20.82
CA TYR A 533 5.86 -16.31 -21.24
C TYR A 533 6.18 -17.68 -20.62
N VAL A 534 7.27 -18.29 -21.11
CA VAL A 534 7.81 -19.54 -20.56
C VAL A 534 9.31 -19.35 -20.24
N PRO A 535 9.71 -19.30 -18.96
CA PRO A 535 8.86 -19.35 -17.75
C PRO A 535 7.97 -18.10 -17.62
N SER A 536 6.86 -18.26 -16.87
CA SER A 536 5.89 -17.20 -16.61
C SER A 536 6.51 -16.00 -15.89
N GLU A 537 6.16 -14.80 -16.35
CA GLU A 537 6.52 -13.52 -15.76
C GLU A 537 5.64 -13.11 -14.57
N ALA A 538 4.54 -13.83 -14.34
CA ALA A 538 3.76 -13.78 -13.11
C ALA A 538 4.32 -14.76 -12.07
N GLY A 539 4.46 -16.03 -12.44
CA GLY A 539 4.68 -17.13 -11.49
C GLY A 539 3.38 -17.56 -10.78
N PRO A 540 3.43 -18.62 -9.95
CA PRO A 540 2.28 -19.07 -9.16
C PRO A 540 1.88 -17.99 -8.14
N SER A 541 0.59 -17.84 -7.84
CA SER A 541 0.15 -16.90 -6.78
C SER A 541 0.16 -17.53 -5.39
N PRO A 542 0.49 -16.79 -4.32
CA PRO A 542 0.86 -15.36 -4.32
C PRO A 542 2.30 -15.10 -4.77
N ASN A 543 2.52 -13.98 -5.47
CA ASN A 543 3.85 -13.57 -5.94
C ASN A 543 3.99 -12.04 -6.06
N ASN A 544 5.21 -11.60 -6.40
CA ASN A 544 5.59 -10.20 -6.52
C ASN A 544 5.28 -9.55 -7.89
N SER A 545 4.59 -10.24 -8.78
CA SER A 545 4.16 -9.73 -10.09
C SER A 545 2.65 -9.48 -10.14
N SER A 546 1.86 -10.54 -10.01
CA SER A 546 0.40 -10.50 -10.05
C SER A 546 -0.27 -10.41 -8.67
N GLY A 547 0.52 -10.41 -7.59
CA GLY A 547 -0.01 -10.46 -6.23
C GLY A 547 -0.71 -11.79 -5.98
N PHE A 548 -1.92 -11.71 -5.43
CA PHE A 548 -2.83 -12.84 -5.26
C PHE A 548 -3.67 -13.15 -6.52
N GLY A 549 -3.43 -12.45 -7.63
CA GLY A 549 -4.04 -12.73 -8.93
C GLY A 549 -4.84 -11.57 -9.54
N ILE A 550 -5.52 -11.85 -10.65
CA ILE A 550 -6.40 -10.90 -11.34
C ILE A 550 -7.78 -10.85 -10.67
N VAL A 551 -8.31 -9.65 -10.44
CA VAL A 551 -9.62 -9.48 -9.78
C VAL A 551 -10.75 -10.10 -10.60
N ASN A 552 -11.47 -11.04 -9.99
CA ASN A 552 -12.75 -11.55 -10.47
C ASN A 552 -13.87 -11.17 -9.48
N LEU A 553 -14.64 -10.14 -9.82
CA LEU A 553 -15.64 -9.57 -8.90
C LEU A 553 -16.80 -10.53 -8.60
N GLN A 554 -17.17 -11.40 -9.54
CA GLN A 554 -18.22 -12.41 -9.33
C GLN A 554 -17.79 -13.48 -8.32
N ARG A 555 -16.50 -13.80 -8.25
CA ARG A 555 -15.94 -14.71 -7.23
C ARG A 555 -15.69 -14.02 -5.89
N ALA A 556 -15.38 -12.72 -5.89
CA ALA A 556 -15.14 -11.92 -4.68
C ALA A 556 -16.42 -11.66 -3.87
N VAL A 557 -17.55 -11.41 -4.52
CA VAL A 557 -18.84 -11.30 -3.82
C VAL A 557 -19.28 -12.67 -3.31
N VAL A 558 -19.74 -12.73 -2.05
CA VAL A 558 -20.42 -13.90 -1.48
C VAL A 558 -21.93 -13.67 -1.56
N LEU A 559 -22.64 -14.55 -2.27
CA LEU A 559 -24.09 -14.46 -2.45
C LEU A 559 -24.83 -15.43 -1.51
N PRO A 560 -26.11 -15.18 -1.18
CA PRO A 560 -26.94 -16.14 -0.43
C PRO A 560 -27.10 -17.52 -1.11
N THR A 561 -26.81 -17.62 -2.41
CA THR A 561 -26.72 -18.87 -3.17
C THR A 561 -25.48 -19.69 -2.86
N ASP A 562 -24.44 -19.07 -2.32
CA ASP A 562 -23.13 -19.68 -2.09
C ASP A 562 -23.05 -20.33 -0.69
N ALA A 563 -24.21 -20.53 -0.03
CA ALA A 563 -24.30 -21.01 1.34
C ALA A 563 -23.59 -22.37 1.52
N GLY A 564 -22.55 -22.38 2.35
CA GLY A 564 -21.67 -23.54 2.58
C GLY A 564 -20.52 -23.68 1.58
N GLN A 565 -20.53 -22.97 0.45
CA GLN A 565 -19.45 -22.96 -0.54
C GLN A 565 -18.55 -21.73 -0.42
N ALA A 566 -19.09 -20.58 -0.01
CA ALA A 566 -18.31 -19.38 0.26
C ALA A 566 -18.84 -18.63 1.48
N GLY A 567 -17.99 -17.80 2.07
CA GLY A 567 -18.32 -17.04 3.27
C GLY A 567 -17.25 -16.05 3.65
N PHE A 568 -17.55 -15.27 4.68
CA PHE A 568 -16.61 -14.33 5.28
C PHE A 568 -16.93 -14.10 6.76
N THR A 569 -16.00 -13.48 7.47
CA THR A 569 -16.20 -12.96 8.82
C THR A 569 -15.41 -11.66 8.95
N ASP A 570 -16.12 -10.57 9.29
CA ASP A 570 -15.52 -9.32 9.76
C ASP A 570 -15.35 -9.50 11.28
N ALA A 571 -14.16 -9.91 11.71
CA ALA A 571 -13.95 -10.53 13.01
C ALA A 571 -13.62 -9.50 14.11
N LYS A 572 -13.97 -9.87 15.34
CA LYS A 572 -13.49 -9.17 16.53
C LYS A 572 -12.01 -9.40 16.74
N GLU A 573 -11.43 -8.54 17.56
CA GLU A 573 -10.01 -8.51 17.93
C GLU A 573 -9.50 -9.84 18.50
N LEU A 574 -8.19 -10.07 18.40
CA LEU A 574 -7.42 -11.09 19.13
C LEU A 574 -6.30 -10.40 19.91
N ASP A 575 -6.08 -10.81 21.15
CA ASP A 575 -4.87 -10.47 21.91
C ASP A 575 -3.76 -11.53 21.71
N GLN A 576 -2.54 -11.26 22.15
CA GLN A 576 -1.38 -12.12 21.88
C GLN A 576 -1.54 -13.51 22.51
N GLY A 577 -1.34 -14.55 21.70
CA GLY A 577 -1.56 -15.94 22.08
C GLY A 577 -3.01 -16.40 22.04
N GLU A 578 -3.97 -15.54 21.70
CA GLU A 578 -5.34 -15.98 21.41
C GLU A 578 -5.45 -16.64 20.03
N GLU A 579 -6.29 -17.68 19.93
CA GLU A 579 -6.68 -18.30 18.67
C GLU A 579 -8.20 -18.27 18.49
N ARG A 580 -8.67 -18.22 17.25
CA ARG A 580 -10.08 -18.41 16.91
C ARG A 580 -10.26 -19.32 15.71
N ALA A 581 -10.81 -20.50 15.98
CA ALA A 581 -11.14 -21.51 14.98
C ALA A 581 -12.62 -21.46 14.56
N PHE A 582 -12.89 -21.83 13.32
CA PHE A 582 -14.21 -22.22 12.81
C PHE A 582 -14.06 -23.31 11.75
N THR A 583 -15.13 -24.05 11.46
CA THR A 583 -15.07 -25.23 10.59
C THR A 583 -16.01 -25.08 9.40
N ILE A 584 -15.60 -25.57 8.23
CA ILE A 584 -16.42 -25.63 7.01
C ILE A 584 -16.40 -27.05 6.44
N ALA A 585 -17.53 -27.48 5.86
CA ALA A 585 -17.64 -28.80 5.24
C ALA A 585 -17.21 -28.73 3.76
N ILE A 586 -16.13 -29.45 3.43
CA ILE A 586 -15.71 -29.71 2.05
C ILE A 586 -16.60 -30.83 1.47
N PRO A 587 -17.30 -30.61 0.33
CA PRO A 587 -18.20 -31.61 -0.24
C PRO A 587 -17.50 -32.91 -0.66
N GLU A 588 -18.25 -34.00 -0.56
CA GLU A 588 -17.87 -35.31 -1.08
C GLU A 588 -17.99 -35.38 -2.62
N GLY A 589 -17.07 -36.12 -3.27
CA GLY A 589 -17.17 -36.49 -4.68
C GLY A 589 -16.03 -35.99 -5.56
N ALA A 590 -16.19 -34.81 -6.16
CA ALA A 590 -15.19 -34.25 -7.07
C ALA A 590 -14.01 -33.62 -6.29
N PRO A 591 -12.78 -33.59 -6.85
CA PRO A 591 -11.68 -32.86 -6.23
C PRO A 591 -12.00 -31.36 -6.17
N HIS A 592 -12.06 -30.83 -4.95
CA HIS A 592 -12.34 -29.42 -4.69
C HIS A 592 -11.06 -28.61 -4.47
N THR A 593 -11.16 -27.30 -4.65
CA THR A 593 -10.09 -26.35 -4.30
C THR A 593 -10.61 -25.35 -3.28
N LEU A 594 -9.99 -25.30 -2.10
CA LEU A 594 -10.31 -24.27 -1.09
C LEU A 594 -9.34 -23.09 -1.23
N LYS A 595 -9.88 -21.87 -1.31
CA LYS A 595 -9.16 -20.64 -0.98
C LYS A 595 -9.68 -20.10 0.35
N VAL A 596 -8.76 -19.78 1.26
CA VAL A 596 -9.01 -19.00 2.48
C VAL A 596 -8.02 -17.85 2.52
N THR A 597 -8.51 -16.63 2.76
CA THR A 597 -7.69 -15.42 2.89
C THR A 597 -7.97 -14.71 4.20
N LEU A 598 -6.93 -14.50 5.00
CA LEU A 598 -6.87 -13.64 6.18
C LEU A 598 -6.30 -12.27 5.79
N VAL A 599 -6.90 -11.19 6.28
CA VAL A 599 -6.36 -9.82 6.16
C VAL A 599 -6.61 -9.06 7.45
N TRP A 600 -5.69 -8.20 7.84
CA TRP A 600 -5.92 -7.25 8.93
C TRP A 600 -5.42 -5.85 8.59
N THR A 601 -6.05 -4.85 9.22
CA THR A 601 -5.57 -3.46 9.21
C THR A 601 -4.52 -3.35 10.31
N ASP A 602 -3.25 -3.41 9.95
CA ASP A 602 -2.09 -3.44 10.85
C ASP A 602 -1.75 -2.03 11.38
N PRO A 603 -1.28 -1.86 12.64
CA PRO A 603 -0.79 -0.57 13.11
C PRO A 603 0.33 0.04 12.24
N PRO A 604 0.42 1.37 12.12
CA PRO A 604 1.28 2.03 11.12
C PRO A 604 2.77 2.01 11.51
N GLY A 605 3.57 1.28 10.74
CA GLY A 605 5.02 1.14 10.90
C GLY A 605 5.63 0.32 9.73
N PRO A 606 6.95 0.39 9.49
CA PRO A 606 7.59 -0.22 8.33
C PRO A 606 7.55 -1.76 8.35
N ALA A 607 7.73 -2.36 9.52
CA ALA A 607 7.56 -3.78 9.77
C ALA A 607 6.09 -4.13 10.07
N LEU A 608 5.76 -5.42 9.96
CA LEU A 608 4.49 -6.00 10.41
C LEU A 608 4.37 -5.86 11.93
N GLN A 609 3.45 -5.04 12.42
CA GLN A 609 3.37 -4.66 13.83
C GLN A 609 2.63 -5.70 14.65
N ASN A 610 1.46 -6.13 14.17
CA ASN A 610 0.69 -7.24 14.71
C ASN A 610 0.78 -8.40 13.70
N ASP A 611 1.09 -9.60 14.21
CA ASP A 611 1.47 -10.78 13.42
C ASP A 611 0.41 -11.87 13.65
N LEU A 612 -0.39 -12.17 12.63
CA LEU A 612 -1.50 -13.12 12.70
C LEU A 612 -1.31 -14.28 11.70
N ASP A 613 -1.32 -15.51 12.21
CA ASP A 613 -1.18 -16.73 11.42
C ASP A 613 -2.54 -17.23 10.92
N LEU A 614 -2.66 -17.54 9.63
CA LEU A 614 -3.75 -18.34 9.07
C LEU A 614 -3.33 -19.81 9.00
N ILE A 615 -4.03 -20.67 9.76
CA ILE A 615 -3.85 -22.12 9.74
C ILE A 615 -5.11 -22.76 9.16
N VAL A 616 -4.94 -23.71 8.24
CA VAL A 616 -6.03 -24.55 7.71
C VAL A 616 -5.66 -26.02 7.89
N ARG A 617 -6.57 -26.80 8.46
CA ARG A 617 -6.43 -28.26 8.69
C ARG A 617 -7.53 -29.03 7.98
N ALA A 618 -7.16 -30.04 7.21
CA ALA A 618 -8.11 -30.93 6.53
C ALA A 618 -7.51 -32.32 6.33
N GLY A 619 -8.30 -33.39 6.54
CA GLY A 619 -7.88 -34.77 6.27
C GLY A 619 -6.62 -35.25 7.02
N GLY A 620 -6.28 -34.64 8.17
CA GLY A 620 -5.04 -34.93 8.91
C GLY A 620 -3.79 -34.25 8.37
N GLN A 621 -3.94 -33.28 7.45
CA GLN A 621 -2.89 -32.39 6.97
C GLN A 621 -3.15 -30.96 7.44
N GLU A 622 -2.12 -30.11 7.38
CA GLU A 622 -2.13 -28.71 7.80
C GLU A 622 -1.42 -27.85 6.73
N ARG A 623 -1.88 -26.61 6.52
CA ARG A 623 -1.24 -25.60 5.66
C ARG A 623 -1.35 -24.23 6.31
N HIS A 624 -0.31 -23.41 6.14
CA HIS A 624 -0.24 -22.04 6.65
C HIS A 624 -0.29 -21.02 5.50
N GLY A 625 -0.74 -19.80 5.80
CA GLY A 625 -0.88 -18.75 4.81
C GLY A 625 0.43 -18.42 4.10
N ASN A 626 0.36 -18.21 2.79
CA ASN A 626 1.48 -17.90 1.89
C ASN A 626 2.59 -18.98 1.78
N MET A 627 2.69 -19.93 2.70
CA MET A 627 3.72 -21.00 2.74
C MET A 627 3.45 -22.16 1.76
N GLY A 628 2.23 -22.27 1.23
CA GLY A 628 1.83 -23.24 0.20
C GLY A 628 1.78 -24.70 0.70
N THR A 629 2.94 -25.34 0.80
CA THR A 629 3.15 -26.67 1.42
C THR A 629 4.41 -26.74 2.28
N ALA A 630 5.13 -25.63 2.47
CA ALA A 630 6.27 -25.54 3.38
C ALA A 630 5.80 -25.38 4.83
N PRO A 631 6.58 -25.87 5.82
CA PRO A 631 6.39 -25.52 7.23
C PRO A 631 6.90 -24.11 7.54
N GLY A 632 6.53 -23.58 8.71
CA GLY A 632 6.76 -22.18 9.08
C GLY A 632 5.53 -21.31 8.77
N PHE A 633 5.69 -20.00 8.85
CA PHE A 633 4.61 -19.01 8.75
C PHE A 633 5.10 -17.77 7.99
N ASP A 634 4.19 -16.93 7.49
CA ASP A 634 4.55 -15.57 7.10
C ASP A 634 4.87 -14.75 8.37
N ARG A 635 5.74 -13.76 8.24
CA ARG A 635 6.14 -12.84 9.34
C ARG A 635 6.33 -11.41 8.82
N VAL A 636 5.77 -11.13 7.64
CA VAL A 636 6.05 -9.94 6.82
C VAL A 636 4.75 -9.32 6.31
N ASN A 637 3.76 -10.13 5.92
CA ASN A 637 2.55 -9.68 5.24
C ASN A 637 1.31 -9.63 6.16
N ASN A 638 0.57 -8.52 6.15
CA ASN A 638 -0.75 -8.41 6.78
C ASN A 638 -1.90 -9.02 5.93
N VAL A 639 -1.54 -9.97 5.08
CA VAL A 639 -2.39 -10.69 4.12
C VAL A 639 -1.83 -12.09 3.99
N GLU A 640 -2.61 -13.09 4.39
CA GLU A 640 -2.26 -14.49 4.29
C GLU A 640 -3.31 -15.27 3.49
N GLN A 641 -2.89 -16.07 2.52
CA GLN A 641 -3.79 -16.96 1.78
C GLN A 641 -3.32 -18.42 1.82
N VAL A 642 -4.23 -19.32 2.20
CA VAL A 642 -4.10 -20.75 1.92
C VAL A 642 -4.88 -21.06 0.64
N HIS A 643 -4.17 -21.54 -0.38
CA HIS A 643 -4.74 -22.07 -1.60
C HIS A 643 -4.49 -23.59 -1.64
N TRP A 644 -5.54 -24.37 -1.43
CA TRP A 644 -5.48 -25.82 -1.29
C TRP A 644 -6.28 -26.51 -2.40
N ALA A 645 -5.62 -26.71 -3.54
CA ALA A 645 -6.12 -27.58 -4.60
C ALA A 645 -6.11 -29.05 -4.17
N GLU A 646 -7.14 -29.80 -4.56
CA GLU A 646 -7.39 -31.19 -4.15
C GLU A 646 -7.44 -31.36 -2.62
N ILE A 647 -8.16 -30.46 -1.94
CA ILE A 647 -8.38 -30.53 -0.49
C ILE A 647 -9.25 -31.76 -0.14
N PRO A 648 -8.93 -32.53 0.94
CA PRO A 648 -9.75 -33.66 1.37
C PRO A 648 -11.19 -33.26 1.71
N ALA A 649 -12.14 -34.12 1.33
CA ALA A 649 -13.55 -33.99 1.70
C ALA A 649 -13.77 -34.21 3.21
N GLY A 650 -14.88 -33.68 3.74
CA GLY A 650 -15.19 -33.67 5.18
C GLY A 650 -14.92 -32.32 5.81
N GLU A 651 -14.63 -32.29 7.11
CA GLU A 651 -14.42 -31.05 7.85
C GLU A 651 -13.03 -30.44 7.57
N ALA A 652 -13.01 -29.14 7.22
CA ALA A 652 -11.83 -28.30 7.20
C ALA A 652 -11.90 -27.25 8.31
N GLU A 653 -10.96 -27.29 9.24
CA GLU A 653 -10.81 -26.31 10.33
C GLU A 653 -9.94 -25.15 9.85
N ILE A 654 -10.44 -23.92 10.03
CA ILE A 654 -9.77 -22.65 9.71
C ILE A 654 -9.54 -21.93 11.02
N ILE A 655 -8.29 -21.52 11.28
CA ILE A 655 -7.86 -20.90 12.54
C ILE A 655 -7.11 -19.62 12.21
N VAL A 656 -7.34 -18.60 13.02
CA VAL A 656 -6.49 -17.40 13.08
C VAL A 656 -5.86 -17.34 14.47
N SER A 657 -4.53 -17.23 14.52
CA SER A 657 -3.73 -17.22 15.77
C SER A 657 -2.91 -15.93 15.84
N ALA A 658 -2.82 -15.31 17.02
CA ALA A 658 -2.13 -14.03 17.22
C ALA A 658 -0.72 -14.22 17.80
N PHE A 659 0.28 -14.36 16.92
CA PHE A 659 1.67 -14.64 17.30
C PHE A 659 2.33 -13.47 18.05
N ARG A 660 2.17 -12.23 17.57
CA ARG A 660 2.72 -11.02 18.19
C ARG A 660 1.70 -9.89 18.11
N ILE A 661 1.48 -9.18 19.23
CA ILE A 661 0.71 -7.93 19.28
C ILE A 661 1.59 -6.85 19.90
N THR A 662 1.77 -5.71 19.22
CA THR A 662 2.69 -4.64 19.68
C THR A 662 2.04 -3.72 20.71
N GLU A 663 0.96 -3.00 20.35
CA GLU A 663 0.25 -2.08 21.28
C GLU A 663 -1.21 -2.51 21.57
N PHE A 664 -1.97 -2.97 20.56
CA PHE A 664 -3.43 -3.20 20.68
C PHE A 664 -3.88 -4.50 20.00
N ALA A 665 -4.84 -5.19 20.64
CA ALA A 665 -5.51 -6.37 20.11
C ALA A 665 -6.02 -6.15 18.67
N GLN A 666 -5.82 -7.13 17.80
CA GLN A 666 -5.89 -6.93 16.35
C GLN A 666 -7.23 -7.39 15.76
N PRO A 667 -8.08 -6.50 15.21
CA PRO A 667 -9.23 -6.91 14.42
C PRO A 667 -8.79 -7.38 13.03
N TYR A 668 -9.42 -8.42 12.52
CA TYR A 668 -9.08 -9.07 11.26
C TYR A 668 -10.33 -9.47 10.48
N ALA A 669 -10.16 -9.83 9.21
CA ALA A 669 -11.22 -10.41 8.41
C ALA A 669 -10.72 -11.67 7.71
N VAL A 670 -11.62 -12.66 7.58
CA VAL A 670 -11.38 -13.88 6.80
C VAL A 670 -12.43 -13.98 5.71
N ALA A 671 -12.03 -14.35 4.50
CA ALA A 671 -12.92 -14.74 3.41
C ALA A 671 -12.52 -16.12 2.90
N TRP A 672 -13.49 -16.97 2.56
CA TRP A 672 -13.24 -18.30 2.00
C TRP A 672 -14.17 -18.63 0.83
N ARG A 673 -13.69 -19.48 -0.08
CA ARG A 673 -14.47 -20.02 -1.20
C ARG A 673 -13.93 -21.40 -1.59
N ILE A 674 -14.84 -22.36 -1.71
CA ILE A 674 -14.66 -23.66 -2.34
C ILE A 674 -14.92 -23.50 -3.84
N LEU A 675 -14.08 -24.10 -4.66
CA LEU A 675 -14.07 -24.09 -6.12
C LEU A 675 -14.13 -25.53 -6.68
#